data_AF-A0A7X5J7D4-F1
#
_entry.id   AF-A0A7X5J7D4-F1
#
_cell.length_a   1.000
_cell.length_b   1.000
_cell.length_c   1.000
_cell.angle_alpha   90.00
_cell.angle_beta   90.00
_cell.angle_gamma   90.00
#
_symmetry.space_group_name_H-M   'P 1'
#
loop_
_entity.id
_entity.type
_entity.pdbx_description
1 polymer ?
#
loop_
_entity_poly.entity_id
_entity_poly.type
_entity_poly.pdbx_seq_one_letter_code
_entity_poly.pdbx_strand_id
1 'polypeptide(L)'
;MTPTDVITQYFVNILQRRPSSGELMHWSAMVATGQMSLVQVRDTIAASPEATTFVDQIIRIYQAAFGRAPDPVGLNGWTNLLREDPTALSKVALGFVNSTEWMNRHGNNNVSDAVLQSLYQNVLGRIPSQGEIDAWKATGQPMTQILIGFSNSAEFQKTSAPRVTEIKQAVADRPLPPAPVETPKTPDQTPNPANFTLTKAADAYVGDDRNNTIDGIADGSVNQTFTAVDSIDGGAGNDTLKLVNTSGTMTLPTAAVVKNVETIELQSSQNAVTADMRNWTDLQTARITQTGTKAAITVDTGGNVTALTVTGGTTVTINDRATAGGDKLSSVSLSGYTSTATIQSDALTSLSLANANQGVTITAAAGPRTLDLTVNAMTGGTTTDSTATAVTLAATGSASSNVRVTAASATSLTITGDQSLSLSNVTLATNATITTTNTAGLTITGTLMSDIGFTGSDANESIVSSATTRTMTLGKGDDSYEAAGAGIGTGGSVDGGEGTDTLVLRALTAETVTATTAFAAQTKNFEVLLLKDSFAAGIDVSVANLNSGGSNTITKVVASTSVVNQPFTLNGLATGGTVEFQGANTAQTTINIINAASGSADVLNIGIANTLARNTNTVSVANVETINFLTDNTSTSPTAIQHSSNLSAAAASKITVSGDAGLALTFAGTALTSFDASGVTLGNINWATGALANAATIKGGAGNDTLDAAASTASVTIESGAGNDTIIGSSKADTIDAGAGNDTITPGLGADTINVGTGNDTVTMTAANTNGTIFPTVTGMGSGDAVRFITGTAASFQTAAITAGGSPGYADLLDAATNGAANRVVWFQFGGDTYLVQDRSANTTFANGTDVVVKLVGLYDLSTATINGSMTNILTLGA
;
A
#
# COMPACT_ATOMS: atom_id res chain seq x y z
N MET A 1 2.00 -6.52 -25.20
CA MET A 1 1.35 -7.48 -26.13
C MET A 1 0.27 -8.21 -25.36
N THR A 2 -0.94 -8.31 -25.91
CA THR A 2 -2.01 -9.13 -25.30
C THR A 2 -1.67 -10.63 -25.41
N PRO A 3 -2.28 -11.53 -24.61
CA PRO A 3 -2.08 -12.98 -24.76
C PRO A 3 -2.35 -13.48 -26.18
N THR A 4 -3.33 -12.89 -26.87
CA THR A 4 -3.67 -13.17 -28.27
C THR A 4 -2.55 -12.76 -29.24
N ASP A 5 -1.87 -11.63 -28.98
CA ASP A 5 -0.73 -11.19 -29.79
C ASP A 5 0.46 -12.15 -29.62
N VAL A 6 0.72 -12.59 -28.38
CA VAL A 6 1.81 -13.53 -28.06
C VAL A 6 1.56 -14.90 -28.69
N ILE A 7 0.34 -15.43 -28.61
CA ILE A 7 -0.02 -16.71 -29.25
C ILE A 7 0.11 -16.61 -30.78
N THR A 8 -0.32 -15.49 -31.37
CA THR A 8 -0.13 -15.23 -32.79
C THR A 8 1.35 -15.23 -33.17
N GLN A 9 2.20 -14.63 -32.34
CA GLN A 9 3.64 -14.61 -32.53
C GLN A 9 4.26 -16.02 -32.48
N TYR A 10 3.81 -16.88 -31.57
CA TYR A 10 4.27 -18.27 -31.48
C TYR A 10 3.97 -19.05 -32.77
N PHE A 11 2.77 -18.92 -33.33
CA PHE A 11 2.45 -19.55 -34.61
C PHE A 11 3.32 -19.02 -35.75
N VAL A 12 3.49 -17.70 -35.83
CA VAL A 12 4.28 -17.07 -36.89
C VAL A 12 5.75 -17.47 -36.81
N ASN A 13 6.33 -17.51 -35.61
CA ASN A 13 7.76 -17.76 -35.46
C ASN A 13 8.13 -19.24 -35.38
N ILE A 14 7.29 -20.07 -34.77
CA ILE A 14 7.57 -21.51 -34.64
C ILE A 14 7.08 -22.22 -35.89
N LEU A 15 5.80 -22.03 -36.24
CA LEU A 15 5.18 -22.74 -37.36
C LEU A 15 5.32 -22.00 -38.68
N GLN A 16 5.91 -20.80 -38.74
CA GLN A 16 6.12 -20.08 -40.00
C GLN A 16 4.80 -19.78 -40.75
N ARG A 17 3.68 -19.70 -40.04
CA ARG A 17 2.35 -19.34 -40.56
C ARG A 17 1.50 -18.65 -39.49
N ARG A 18 0.45 -17.96 -39.90
CA ARG A 18 -0.55 -17.42 -38.96
C ARG A 18 -1.46 -18.53 -38.43
N PRO A 19 -1.96 -18.41 -37.18
CA PRO A 19 -3.00 -19.31 -36.68
C PRO A 19 -4.31 -19.09 -37.42
N SER A 20 -5.10 -20.14 -37.58
CA SER A 20 -6.52 -20.00 -37.97
C SER A 20 -7.34 -19.41 -36.82
N SER A 21 -8.51 -18.85 -37.13
CA SER A 21 -9.40 -18.30 -36.10
C SER A 21 -9.79 -19.32 -35.03
N GLY A 22 -9.94 -20.60 -35.39
CA GLY A 22 -10.24 -21.69 -34.47
C GLY A 22 -9.09 -22.02 -33.52
N GLU A 23 -7.85 -22.08 -34.04
CA GLU A 23 -6.65 -22.32 -33.23
C GLU A 23 -6.42 -21.17 -32.24
N LEU A 24 -6.54 -19.93 -32.70
CA LEU A 24 -6.36 -18.75 -31.85
C LEU A 24 -7.41 -18.69 -30.73
N MET A 25 -8.69 -18.96 -31.04
CA MET A 25 -9.74 -19.05 -30.03
C MET A 25 -9.48 -20.17 -29.02
N HIS A 26 -9.05 -21.35 -29.48
CA HIS A 26 -8.76 -22.48 -28.60
C HIS A 26 -7.63 -22.16 -27.60
N TRP A 27 -6.49 -21.69 -28.09
CA TRP A 27 -5.33 -21.39 -27.24
C TRP A 27 -5.58 -20.19 -26.32
N SER A 28 -6.22 -19.14 -26.80
CA SER A 28 -6.57 -17.98 -25.96
C SER A 28 -7.56 -18.38 -24.85
N ALA A 29 -8.49 -19.29 -25.11
CA ALA A 29 -9.41 -19.81 -24.10
C ALA A 29 -8.67 -20.60 -23.01
N MET A 30 -7.73 -21.50 -23.38
CA MET A 30 -6.94 -22.29 -22.43
C MET A 30 -6.07 -21.44 -21.50
N VAL A 31 -5.57 -20.30 -21.99
CA VAL A 31 -4.80 -19.34 -21.18
C VAL A 31 -5.72 -18.51 -20.29
N ALA A 32 -6.86 -18.04 -20.80
CA ALA A 32 -7.83 -17.26 -20.04
C ALA A 32 -8.49 -18.06 -18.90
N THR A 33 -8.67 -19.37 -19.07
CA THR A 33 -9.22 -20.27 -18.04
C THR A 33 -8.16 -20.78 -17.05
N GLY A 34 -6.89 -20.41 -17.22
CA GLY A 34 -5.78 -20.85 -16.37
C GLY A 34 -5.39 -22.32 -16.54
N GLN A 35 -5.92 -23.01 -17.56
CA GLN A 35 -5.60 -24.42 -17.83
C GLN A 35 -4.19 -24.60 -18.39
N MET A 36 -3.63 -23.56 -19.06
CA MET A 36 -2.25 -23.54 -19.54
C MET A 36 -1.65 -22.13 -19.41
N SER A 37 -0.37 -22.05 -19.08
CA SER A 37 0.44 -20.83 -19.21
C SER A 37 0.86 -20.58 -20.66
N LEU A 38 1.22 -19.34 -21.00
CA LEU A 38 1.78 -18.99 -22.31
C LEU A 38 3.03 -19.83 -22.65
N VAL A 39 3.85 -20.16 -21.65
CA VAL A 39 5.02 -21.03 -21.79
C VAL A 39 4.61 -22.46 -22.19
N GLN A 40 3.58 -23.01 -21.53
CA GLN A 40 3.05 -24.34 -21.89
C GLN A 40 2.42 -24.35 -23.29
N VAL A 41 1.78 -23.25 -23.71
CA VAL A 41 1.26 -23.09 -25.08
C VAL A 41 2.41 -23.07 -26.09
N ARG A 42 3.45 -22.27 -25.86
CA ARG A 42 4.66 -22.23 -26.69
C ARG A 42 5.26 -23.64 -26.87
N ASP A 43 5.47 -24.35 -25.77
CA ASP A 43 6.11 -25.66 -25.79
C ASP A 43 5.24 -26.72 -26.48
N THR A 44 3.92 -26.63 -26.33
CA THR A 44 2.98 -27.51 -27.02
C THR A 44 2.96 -27.25 -28.53
N ILE A 45 3.03 -25.99 -28.95
CA ILE A 45 3.15 -25.62 -30.38
C ILE A 45 4.49 -26.10 -30.94
N ALA A 46 5.59 -25.92 -30.20
CA ALA A 46 6.93 -26.36 -30.61
C ALA A 46 7.05 -27.88 -30.74
N ALA A 47 6.31 -28.65 -29.94
CA ALA A 47 6.26 -30.10 -30.00
C ALA A 47 5.18 -30.66 -30.95
N SER A 48 4.41 -29.80 -31.63
CA SER A 48 3.28 -30.23 -32.45
C SER A 48 3.71 -31.12 -33.65
N PRO A 49 2.80 -32.00 -34.14
CA PRO A 49 3.06 -32.78 -35.35
C PRO A 49 3.43 -31.91 -36.56
N GLU A 50 2.88 -30.69 -36.63
CA GLU A 50 3.22 -29.74 -37.69
C GLU A 50 4.66 -29.23 -37.57
N ALA A 51 5.07 -28.78 -36.37
CA ALA A 51 6.44 -28.34 -36.13
C ALA A 51 7.45 -29.46 -36.44
N THR A 52 7.19 -30.67 -35.96
CA THR A 52 8.08 -31.82 -36.15
C THR A 52 8.16 -32.31 -37.60
N THR A 53 7.07 -32.17 -38.36
CA THR A 53 7.02 -32.59 -39.77
C THR A 53 7.70 -31.58 -40.68
N PHE A 54 7.45 -30.28 -40.49
CA PHE A 54 7.90 -29.26 -41.44
C PHE A 54 9.10 -28.45 -40.95
N VAL A 55 9.05 -27.94 -39.72
CA VAL A 55 10.04 -26.98 -39.21
C VAL A 55 11.33 -27.69 -38.81
N ASP A 56 11.21 -28.81 -38.09
CA ASP A 56 12.36 -29.55 -37.59
C ASP A 56 13.23 -30.12 -38.73
N GLN A 57 12.60 -30.50 -39.84
CA GLN A 57 13.32 -31.01 -41.02
C GLN A 57 14.21 -29.91 -41.63
N ILE A 58 13.70 -28.68 -41.72
CA ILE A 58 14.47 -27.54 -42.24
C ILE A 58 15.62 -27.19 -41.29
N ILE A 59 15.34 -27.08 -39.99
CA ILE A 59 16.39 -26.80 -38.99
C ILE A 59 17.50 -27.86 -39.06
N ARG A 60 17.14 -29.15 -39.15
CA ARG A 60 18.13 -30.23 -39.28
C ARG A 60 18.93 -30.18 -40.58
N ILE A 61 18.33 -29.78 -41.72
CA ILE A 61 19.09 -29.60 -42.96
C ILE A 61 20.09 -28.45 -42.84
N TYR A 62 19.72 -27.33 -42.21
CA TYR A 62 20.67 -26.24 -41.92
C TYR A 62 21.82 -26.69 -41.02
N GLN A 63 21.52 -27.43 -39.97
CA GLN A 63 22.54 -27.96 -39.07
C GLN A 63 23.43 -28.99 -39.80
N ALA A 64 22.85 -29.87 -40.60
CA ALA A 64 23.60 -30.89 -41.32
C ALA A 64 24.46 -30.33 -42.45
N ALA A 65 24.01 -29.28 -43.13
CA ALA A 65 24.71 -28.66 -44.25
C ALA A 65 25.69 -27.56 -43.82
N PHE A 66 25.39 -26.82 -42.76
CA PHE A 66 26.14 -25.61 -42.40
C PHE A 66 26.56 -25.54 -40.93
N GLY A 67 26.05 -26.43 -40.07
CA GLY A 67 26.39 -26.42 -38.64
C GLY A 67 25.68 -25.32 -37.83
N ARG A 68 24.82 -24.52 -38.45
CA ARG A 68 24.16 -23.35 -37.83
C ARG A 68 22.64 -23.43 -37.86
N ALA A 69 22.00 -22.49 -37.16
CA ALA A 69 20.56 -22.26 -37.24
C ALA A 69 20.18 -21.54 -38.57
N PRO A 70 18.94 -21.74 -39.07
CA PRO A 70 18.45 -21.02 -40.23
C PRO A 70 18.29 -19.52 -39.93
N ASP A 71 18.42 -18.66 -40.93
CA ASP A 71 17.95 -17.28 -40.82
C ASP A 71 16.42 -17.19 -40.94
N PRO A 72 15.76 -16.10 -40.52
CA PRO A 72 14.30 -15.99 -40.56
C PRO A 72 13.69 -16.16 -41.96
N VAL A 73 14.35 -15.65 -43.00
CA VAL A 73 13.84 -15.70 -44.39
C VAL A 73 13.98 -17.12 -44.93
N GLY A 74 15.13 -17.75 -44.70
CA GLY A 74 15.40 -19.13 -45.06
C GLY A 74 14.49 -20.12 -44.35
N LEU A 75 14.27 -19.98 -43.03
CA LEU A 75 13.37 -20.84 -42.28
C LEU A 75 11.95 -20.76 -42.82
N ASN A 76 11.44 -19.53 -43.04
CA ASN A 76 10.10 -19.32 -43.56
C ASN A 76 9.92 -19.92 -44.97
N GLY A 77 10.83 -19.58 -45.89
CA GLY A 77 10.74 -19.99 -47.29
C GLY A 77 10.80 -21.50 -47.47
N TRP A 78 11.77 -22.17 -46.85
CA TRP A 78 11.92 -23.63 -46.99
C TRP A 78 10.82 -24.40 -46.26
N THR A 79 10.34 -23.90 -45.11
CA THR A 79 9.23 -24.54 -44.39
C THR A 79 7.94 -24.47 -45.20
N ASN A 80 7.66 -23.33 -45.84
CA ASN A 80 6.49 -23.18 -46.70
C ASN A 80 6.58 -24.03 -47.97
N LEU A 81 7.76 -24.12 -48.59
CA LEU A 81 7.97 -25.02 -49.73
C LEU A 81 7.69 -26.49 -49.37
N LEU A 82 8.15 -26.94 -48.20
CA LEU A 82 7.94 -28.31 -47.73
C LEU A 82 6.47 -28.57 -47.32
N ARG A 83 5.78 -27.53 -46.83
CA ARG A 83 4.36 -27.57 -46.50
C ARG A 83 3.47 -27.68 -47.76
N GLU A 84 3.83 -26.99 -48.84
CA GLU A 84 3.08 -27.01 -50.10
C GLU A 84 3.32 -28.28 -50.91
N ASP A 85 4.54 -28.82 -50.87
CA ASP A 85 4.93 -30.07 -51.54
C ASP A 85 5.75 -30.94 -50.57
N PRO A 86 5.12 -31.92 -49.88
CA PRO A 86 5.82 -32.81 -48.94
C PRO A 86 6.94 -33.64 -49.58
N THR A 87 7.04 -33.71 -50.91
CA THR A 87 8.13 -34.38 -51.64
C THR A 87 9.28 -33.42 -51.97
N ALA A 88 9.15 -32.13 -51.69
CA ALA A 88 10.12 -31.09 -52.03
C ALA A 88 11.40 -31.11 -51.19
N LEU A 89 11.58 -32.03 -50.24
CA LEU A 89 12.80 -32.10 -49.44
C LEU A 89 14.06 -32.23 -50.30
N SER A 90 13.96 -32.89 -51.45
CA SER A 90 15.04 -32.97 -52.45
C SER A 90 15.35 -31.62 -53.11
N LYS A 91 14.34 -30.75 -53.31
CA LYS A 91 14.51 -29.38 -53.83
C LYS A 91 15.12 -28.47 -52.76
N VAL A 92 14.72 -28.65 -51.50
CA VAL A 92 15.33 -27.98 -50.35
C VAL A 92 16.82 -28.33 -50.34
N ALA A 93 17.19 -29.61 -50.23
CA ALA A 93 18.58 -30.05 -50.20
C ALA A 93 19.40 -29.58 -51.42
N LEU A 94 18.79 -29.51 -52.61
CA LEU A 94 19.41 -28.96 -53.81
C LEU A 94 19.82 -27.49 -53.65
N GLY A 95 19.00 -26.67 -52.98
CA GLY A 95 19.32 -25.28 -52.67
C GLY A 95 20.55 -25.13 -51.76
N PHE A 96 20.75 -26.08 -50.84
CA PHE A 96 21.91 -26.07 -49.93
C PHE A 96 23.18 -26.50 -50.65
N VAL A 97 23.18 -27.65 -51.33
CA VAL A 97 24.39 -28.21 -51.96
C VAL A 97 24.91 -27.39 -53.14
N ASN A 98 24.09 -26.50 -53.70
CA ASN A 98 24.48 -25.56 -54.76
C ASN A 98 24.81 -24.16 -54.25
N SER A 99 24.68 -23.91 -52.94
CA SER A 99 24.96 -22.61 -52.36
C SER A 99 26.47 -22.32 -52.32
N THR A 100 26.82 -21.04 -52.32
CA THR A 100 28.20 -20.60 -52.08
C THR A 100 28.70 -21.03 -50.70
N GLU A 101 27.82 -21.07 -49.71
CA GLU A 101 28.12 -21.48 -48.34
C GLU A 101 28.52 -22.96 -48.26
N TRP A 102 27.80 -23.85 -48.96
CA TRP A 102 28.17 -25.25 -49.08
C TRP A 102 29.55 -25.40 -49.70
N MET A 103 29.81 -24.67 -50.78
CA MET A 103 31.09 -24.72 -51.48
C MET A 103 32.24 -24.28 -50.59
N ASN A 104 32.02 -23.27 -49.74
CA ASN A 104 33.00 -22.80 -48.78
C ASN A 104 33.27 -23.80 -47.65
N ARG A 105 32.22 -24.49 -47.16
CA ARG A 105 32.32 -25.40 -46.01
C ARG A 105 32.78 -26.82 -46.39
N HIS A 106 32.26 -27.35 -47.49
CA HIS A 106 32.42 -28.75 -47.88
C HIS A 106 33.19 -28.94 -49.19
N GLY A 107 33.36 -27.87 -49.99
CA GLY A 107 33.94 -27.95 -51.33
C GLY A 107 32.91 -28.31 -52.42
N ASN A 108 33.36 -28.94 -53.51
CA ASN A 108 32.48 -29.28 -54.63
C ASN A 108 31.39 -30.28 -54.21
N ASN A 109 30.20 -30.19 -54.78
CA ASN A 109 29.05 -31.04 -54.44
C ASN A 109 29.09 -32.45 -55.06
N ASN A 110 30.22 -32.84 -55.68
CA ASN A 110 30.47 -34.20 -56.15
C ASN A 110 30.72 -35.14 -54.97
N VAL A 111 30.14 -36.35 -55.02
CA VAL A 111 30.35 -37.38 -54.00
C VAL A 111 31.81 -37.82 -54.00
N SER A 112 32.56 -37.47 -52.95
CA SER A 112 33.99 -37.72 -52.79
C SER A 112 34.33 -38.00 -51.32
N ASP A 113 35.52 -38.55 -51.06
CA ASP A 113 35.97 -38.86 -49.69
C ASP A 113 36.01 -37.61 -48.82
N ALA A 114 36.48 -36.49 -49.36
CA ALA A 114 36.60 -35.22 -48.64
C ALA A 114 35.24 -34.68 -48.18
N VAL A 115 34.24 -34.65 -49.06
CA VAL A 115 32.90 -34.14 -48.73
C VAL A 115 32.19 -35.06 -47.74
N LEU A 116 32.32 -36.39 -47.91
CA LEU A 116 31.72 -37.35 -46.99
C LEU A 116 32.37 -37.27 -45.60
N GLN A 117 33.70 -37.17 -45.50
CA GLN A 117 34.37 -36.96 -44.22
C GLN A 117 33.93 -35.65 -43.55
N SER A 118 33.82 -34.57 -44.32
CA SER A 118 33.33 -33.28 -43.82
C SER A 118 31.89 -33.35 -43.29
N LEU A 119 31.00 -34.09 -43.97
CA LEU A 119 29.62 -34.32 -43.48
C LEU A 119 29.59 -35.19 -42.22
N TYR A 120 30.38 -36.27 -42.14
CA TYR A 120 30.48 -37.08 -40.91
C TYR A 120 30.99 -36.25 -39.73
N GLN A 121 31.96 -35.37 -39.96
CA GLN A 121 32.47 -34.48 -38.93
C GLN A 121 31.45 -33.42 -38.52
N ASN A 122 30.75 -32.81 -39.48
CA ASN A 122 29.74 -31.77 -39.22
C ASN A 122 28.46 -32.32 -38.56
N VAL A 123 27.99 -33.50 -39.00
CA VAL A 123 26.71 -34.08 -38.60
C VAL A 123 26.87 -34.99 -37.38
N LEU A 124 27.92 -35.82 -37.36
CA LEU A 124 28.11 -36.88 -36.36
C LEU A 124 29.31 -36.64 -35.43
N GLY A 125 30.07 -35.56 -35.63
CA GLY A 125 31.18 -35.20 -34.75
C GLY A 125 32.33 -36.22 -34.74
N ARG A 126 32.41 -37.10 -35.74
CA ARG A 126 33.41 -38.18 -35.82
C ARG A 126 33.97 -38.36 -37.22
N ILE A 127 35.14 -39.00 -37.31
CA ILE A 127 35.74 -39.41 -38.59
C ILE A 127 35.12 -40.75 -39.01
N PRO A 128 34.66 -40.90 -40.25
CA PRO A 128 34.11 -42.17 -40.74
C PRO A 128 35.21 -43.20 -41.04
N SER A 129 34.88 -44.47 -40.93
CA SER A 129 35.69 -45.56 -41.47
C SER A 129 35.65 -45.56 -43.00
N GLN A 130 36.69 -46.09 -43.65
CA GLN A 130 36.71 -46.22 -45.12
C GLN A 130 35.52 -47.04 -45.64
N GLY A 131 35.10 -48.07 -44.89
CA GLY A 131 33.92 -48.87 -45.25
C GLY A 131 32.60 -48.10 -45.24
N GLU A 132 32.45 -47.10 -44.34
CA GLU A 132 31.27 -46.22 -44.32
C GLU A 132 31.26 -45.24 -45.50
N ILE A 133 32.43 -44.75 -45.91
CA ILE A 133 32.57 -43.91 -47.10
C ILE A 133 32.25 -44.71 -48.37
N ASP A 134 32.81 -45.93 -48.49
CA ASP A 134 32.58 -46.80 -49.64
C ASP A 134 31.11 -47.22 -49.76
N ALA A 135 30.43 -47.44 -48.61
CA ALA A 135 29.00 -47.73 -48.58
C ALA A 135 28.16 -46.58 -49.15
N TRP A 136 28.46 -45.32 -48.81
CA TRP A 136 27.77 -44.16 -49.37
C TRP A 136 27.98 -44.03 -50.88
N LYS A 137 29.22 -44.24 -51.36
CA LYS A 137 29.51 -44.21 -52.80
C LYS A 137 28.79 -45.33 -53.56
N ALA A 138 28.69 -46.52 -52.96
CA ALA A 138 27.99 -47.66 -53.56
C ALA A 138 26.48 -47.42 -53.74
N THR A 139 25.88 -46.47 -53.01
CA THR A 139 24.47 -46.11 -53.21
C THR A 139 24.18 -45.44 -54.56
N GLY A 140 25.19 -44.85 -55.21
CA GLY A 140 25.04 -44.10 -56.46
C GLY A 140 24.16 -42.84 -56.35
N GLN A 141 23.80 -42.43 -55.14
CA GLN A 141 22.90 -41.30 -54.90
C GLN A 141 23.62 -39.95 -55.08
N PRO A 142 22.92 -38.91 -55.57
CA PRO A 142 23.48 -37.55 -55.62
C PRO A 142 23.63 -36.97 -54.21
N MET A 143 24.49 -35.95 -54.07
CA MET A 143 24.77 -35.30 -52.79
C MET A 143 23.52 -34.77 -52.07
N THR A 144 22.48 -34.39 -52.82
CA THR A 144 21.18 -33.99 -52.25
C THR A 144 20.53 -35.10 -51.42
N GLN A 145 20.55 -36.34 -51.92
CA GLN A 145 20.00 -37.50 -51.21
C GLN A 145 20.90 -37.95 -50.06
N ILE A 146 22.22 -37.79 -50.22
CA ILE A 146 23.18 -38.05 -49.14
C ILE A 146 22.95 -37.07 -47.97
N LEU A 147 22.83 -35.77 -48.25
CA LEU A 147 22.55 -34.75 -47.24
C LEU A 147 21.22 -35.02 -46.51
N ILE A 148 20.17 -35.43 -47.23
CA ILE A 148 18.89 -35.85 -46.64
C ILE A 148 19.07 -37.09 -45.76
N GLY A 149 19.89 -38.04 -46.20
CA GLY A 149 20.22 -39.24 -45.44
C GLY A 149 20.93 -38.93 -44.12
N PHE A 150 21.87 -37.99 -44.12
CA PHE A 150 22.52 -37.51 -42.90
C PHE A 150 21.55 -36.75 -41.98
N SER A 151 20.83 -35.76 -42.52
CA SER A 151 19.93 -34.90 -41.75
C SER A 151 18.73 -35.65 -41.14
N ASN A 152 18.33 -36.77 -41.74
CA ASN A 152 17.26 -37.65 -41.24
C ASN A 152 17.76 -38.97 -40.68
N SER A 153 19.07 -39.14 -40.49
CA SER A 153 19.59 -40.32 -39.81
C SER A 153 19.06 -40.37 -38.37
N ALA A 154 18.77 -41.57 -37.86
CA ALA A 154 18.27 -41.75 -36.50
C ALA A 154 19.26 -41.21 -35.45
N GLU A 155 20.57 -41.33 -35.73
CA GLU A 155 21.64 -40.79 -34.89
C GLU A 155 21.57 -39.25 -34.83
N PHE A 156 21.50 -38.58 -35.98
CA PHE A 156 21.45 -37.13 -36.03
C PHE A 156 20.15 -36.54 -35.50
N GLN A 157 19.00 -37.18 -35.78
CA GLN A 157 17.72 -36.74 -35.21
C GLN A 157 17.75 -36.79 -33.67
N LYS A 158 18.42 -37.80 -33.10
CA LYS A 158 18.58 -37.92 -31.64
C LYS A 158 19.53 -36.87 -31.06
N THR A 159 20.67 -36.62 -31.71
CA THR A 159 21.66 -35.64 -31.21
C THR A 159 21.24 -34.19 -31.42
N SER A 160 20.53 -33.89 -32.51
CA SER A 160 20.04 -32.54 -32.84
C SER A 160 18.74 -32.16 -32.12
N ALA A 161 17.95 -33.13 -31.63
CA ALA A 161 16.64 -32.87 -31.01
C ALA A 161 16.63 -31.79 -29.91
N PRO A 162 17.60 -31.75 -28.97
CA PRO A 162 17.65 -30.68 -27.97
C PRO A 162 17.83 -29.29 -28.59
N ARG A 163 18.77 -29.15 -29.54
CA ARG A 163 19.06 -27.88 -30.23
C ARG A 163 17.92 -27.43 -31.13
N VAL A 164 17.24 -28.36 -31.81
CA VAL A 164 16.05 -28.06 -32.62
C VAL A 164 14.91 -27.52 -31.75
N THR A 165 14.72 -28.11 -30.56
CA THR A 165 13.72 -27.65 -29.59
C THR A 165 14.08 -26.27 -29.04
N GLU A 166 15.34 -26.08 -28.64
CA GLU A 166 15.87 -24.81 -28.16
C GLU A 166 15.68 -23.69 -29.20
N ILE A 167 16.03 -23.94 -30.47
CA ILE A 167 15.84 -22.97 -31.55
C ILE A 167 14.36 -22.58 -31.67
N LYS A 168 13.45 -23.55 -31.70
CA LYS A 168 12.00 -23.26 -31.76
C LYS A 168 11.50 -22.44 -30.58
N GLN A 169 11.98 -22.72 -29.38
CA GLN A 169 11.61 -21.97 -28.18
C GLN A 169 12.21 -20.56 -28.17
N ALA A 170 13.45 -20.40 -28.61
CA ALA A 170 14.13 -19.11 -28.69
C ALA A 170 13.50 -18.18 -29.72
N VAL A 171 13.10 -18.70 -30.89
CA VAL A 171 12.45 -17.89 -31.93
C VAL A 171 11.03 -17.47 -31.56
N ALA A 172 10.40 -18.14 -30.60
CA ALA A 172 9.04 -17.85 -30.17
C ALA A 172 8.90 -16.39 -29.68
N ASP A 173 9.92 -15.89 -28.97
CA ASP A 173 9.88 -14.59 -28.29
C ASP A 173 10.56 -13.46 -29.10
N ARG A 174 11.52 -13.76 -30.01
CA ARG A 174 12.18 -12.79 -30.91
C ARG A 174 12.64 -13.45 -32.23
N PRO A 175 12.65 -12.74 -33.39
CA PRO A 175 13.19 -13.28 -34.64
C PRO A 175 14.70 -13.59 -34.52
N LEU A 176 15.20 -14.63 -35.23
CA LEU A 176 16.62 -14.94 -35.29
C LEU A 176 17.40 -13.76 -35.89
N PRO A 177 18.58 -13.40 -35.36
CA PRO A 177 19.46 -12.42 -36.00
C PRO A 177 19.89 -12.91 -37.39
N PRO A 178 20.21 -12.00 -38.34
CA PRO A 178 20.81 -12.39 -39.62
C PRO A 178 22.12 -13.15 -39.38
N ALA A 179 22.34 -14.25 -40.11
CA ALA A 179 23.58 -15.01 -39.99
C ALA A 179 24.78 -14.17 -40.49
N PRO A 180 25.91 -14.15 -39.77
CA PRO A 180 27.14 -13.55 -40.28
C PRO A 180 27.66 -14.32 -41.50
N VAL A 181 28.24 -13.60 -42.46
CA VAL A 181 28.92 -14.20 -43.61
C VAL A 181 30.24 -14.81 -43.11
N GLU A 182 30.37 -16.13 -43.15
CA GLU A 182 31.60 -16.81 -42.73
C GLU A 182 32.79 -16.47 -43.66
N THR A 183 33.96 -16.28 -43.05
CA THR A 183 35.26 -16.30 -43.74
C THR A 183 35.92 -17.67 -43.57
N PRO A 184 36.79 -18.11 -44.50
CA PRO A 184 37.31 -19.48 -44.49
C PRO A 184 38.14 -19.77 -43.22
N LYS A 185 37.75 -20.78 -42.42
CA LYS A 185 38.62 -21.33 -41.36
C LYS A 185 39.49 -22.46 -41.94
N THR A 186 40.78 -22.45 -41.60
CA THR A 186 41.69 -23.58 -41.83
C THR A 186 41.37 -24.75 -40.88
N PRO A 187 41.42 -26.00 -41.35
CA PRO A 187 41.11 -27.19 -40.56
C PRO A 187 42.33 -27.58 -39.70
N ASP A 188 42.55 -26.89 -38.60
CA ASP A 188 43.43 -27.40 -37.54
C ASP A 188 43.08 -26.72 -36.22
N GLN A 189 42.15 -27.31 -35.46
CA GLN A 189 42.13 -27.52 -34.01
C GLN A 189 40.76 -28.11 -33.66
N THR A 190 40.74 -29.19 -32.88
CA THR A 190 39.51 -29.76 -32.32
C THR A 190 38.78 -28.70 -31.49
N PRO A 191 37.49 -28.42 -31.74
CA PRO A 191 36.72 -27.49 -30.91
C PRO A 191 36.78 -27.92 -29.44
N ASN A 192 37.11 -26.96 -28.56
CA ASN A 192 37.05 -27.19 -27.12
C ASN A 192 35.59 -27.45 -26.68
N PRO A 193 35.37 -28.14 -25.54
CA PRO A 193 34.03 -28.37 -25.02
C PRO A 193 33.30 -27.04 -24.77
N ALA A 194 31.98 -27.02 -25.01
CA ALA A 194 31.12 -25.84 -24.81
C ALA A 194 31.21 -25.25 -23.40
N ASN A 195 31.59 -26.06 -22.40
CA ASN A 195 31.95 -25.59 -21.08
C ASN A 195 33.44 -25.85 -20.86
N PHE A 196 34.21 -24.80 -20.61
CA PHE A 196 35.64 -24.86 -20.35
C PHE A 196 35.95 -24.27 -18.99
N THR A 197 36.86 -24.90 -18.25
CA THR A 197 37.33 -24.37 -16.96
C THR A 197 38.79 -23.97 -17.11
N LEU A 198 39.08 -22.70 -16.86
CA LEU A 198 40.42 -22.14 -16.88
C LEU A 198 41.32 -22.84 -15.87
N THR A 199 42.60 -22.97 -16.20
CA THR A 199 43.64 -23.59 -15.40
C THR A 199 44.59 -22.54 -14.82
N LYS A 200 45.58 -22.93 -14.02
CA LYS A 200 46.61 -21.99 -13.54
C LYS A 200 47.68 -21.70 -14.59
N ALA A 201 47.71 -22.47 -15.67
CA ALA A 201 48.63 -22.27 -16.78
C ALA A 201 48.01 -21.30 -17.79
N ALA A 202 48.81 -20.85 -18.75
CA ALA A 202 48.28 -20.05 -19.85
C ALA A 202 47.26 -20.87 -20.65
N ASP A 203 46.03 -20.38 -20.73
CA ASP A 203 44.96 -21.00 -21.48
C ASP A 203 44.77 -20.29 -22.83
N ALA A 204 44.67 -21.09 -23.90
CA ALA A 204 44.34 -20.62 -25.25
C ALA A 204 43.01 -21.24 -25.69
N TYR A 205 41.91 -20.65 -25.22
CA TYR A 205 40.57 -21.14 -25.53
C TYR A 205 40.07 -20.53 -26.85
N VAL A 206 39.63 -21.39 -27.76
CA VAL A 206 38.88 -21.01 -28.96
C VAL A 206 37.57 -21.80 -28.96
N GLY A 207 36.48 -21.06 -28.84
CA GLY A 207 35.13 -21.59 -28.86
C GLY A 207 34.63 -21.91 -30.27
N ASP A 208 33.43 -22.45 -30.33
CA ASP A 208 32.76 -22.86 -31.56
C ASP A 208 31.55 -21.98 -31.87
N ASP A 209 30.56 -22.50 -32.59
CA ASP A 209 29.36 -21.75 -32.99
C ASP A 209 28.19 -21.91 -31.98
N ARG A 210 28.46 -22.56 -30.83
CA ARG A 210 27.50 -22.74 -29.74
C ARG A 210 27.73 -21.66 -28.69
N ASN A 211 26.70 -21.40 -27.88
CA ASN A 211 26.87 -20.60 -26.67
C ASN A 211 27.80 -21.33 -25.71
N ASN A 212 29.00 -20.80 -25.50
CA ASN A 212 30.02 -21.37 -24.66
C ASN A 212 30.04 -20.70 -23.28
N THR A 213 30.38 -21.46 -22.25
CA THR A 213 30.62 -20.96 -20.89
C THR A 213 32.05 -21.26 -20.47
N ILE A 214 32.80 -20.22 -20.12
CA ILE A 214 34.16 -20.31 -19.64
C ILE A 214 34.16 -19.99 -18.16
N ASP A 215 34.45 -20.96 -17.31
CA ASP A 215 34.51 -20.82 -15.86
C ASP A 215 35.95 -20.59 -15.38
N GLY A 216 36.15 -19.67 -14.44
CA GLY A 216 37.45 -19.41 -13.84
C GLY A 216 37.40 -18.79 -12.45
N ILE A 217 38.58 -18.69 -11.83
CA ILE A 217 38.79 -18.07 -10.53
C ILE A 217 39.60 -16.79 -10.74
N ALA A 218 39.06 -15.67 -10.29
CA ALA A 218 39.71 -14.35 -10.32
C ALA A 218 39.71 -13.74 -8.92
N ASP A 219 40.64 -14.20 -8.09
CA ASP A 219 40.60 -13.93 -6.65
C ASP A 219 41.96 -13.45 -6.09
N GLY A 220 42.97 -13.32 -6.97
CA GLY A 220 44.32 -12.86 -6.61
C GLY A 220 45.07 -13.82 -5.69
N SER A 221 44.53 -15.01 -5.44
CA SER A 221 45.16 -16.05 -4.64
C SER A 221 46.06 -16.93 -5.50
N VAL A 222 46.77 -17.86 -4.85
CA VAL A 222 47.50 -18.94 -5.53
C VAL A 222 46.61 -19.88 -6.35
N ASN A 223 45.28 -19.78 -6.22
CA ASN A 223 44.30 -20.56 -6.95
C ASN A 223 43.65 -19.80 -8.12
N GLN A 224 44.08 -18.56 -8.40
CA GLN A 224 43.64 -17.83 -9.59
C GLN A 224 43.90 -18.66 -10.86
N THR A 225 42.89 -18.75 -11.71
CA THR A 225 42.98 -19.41 -13.02
C THR A 225 42.76 -18.44 -14.18
N PHE A 226 42.16 -17.27 -13.94
CA PHE A 226 42.14 -16.20 -14.94
C PHE A 226 43.30 -15.23 -14.69
N THR A 227 44.26 -15.22 -15.60
CA THR A 227 45.57 -14.57 -15.49
C THR A 227 45.89 -13.70 -16.71
N ALA A 228 46.95 -12.91 -16.62
CA ALA A 228 47.37 -12.00 -17.69
C ALA A 228 47.88 -12.67 -18.97
N VAL A 229 48.11 -13.98 -18.96
CA VAL A 229 48.64 -14.73 -20.10
C VAL A 229 47.55 -15.51 -20.86
N ASP A 230 46.29 -15.42 -20.42
CA ASP A 230 45.19 -16.15 -21.05
C ASP A 230 44.68 -15.43 -22.31
N SER A 231 44.30 -16.25 -23.30
CA SER A 231 43.70 -15.85 -24.56
C SER A 231 42.39 -16.61 -24.73
N ILE A 232 41.27 -15.88 -24.66
CA ILE A 232 39.92 -16.41 -24.78
C ILE A 232 39.27 -15.82 -26.02
N ASP A 233 38.89 -16.69 -26.94
CA ASP A 233 38.06 -16.39 -28.10
C ASP A 233 36.78 -17.21 -27.96
N GLY A 234 35.63 -16.58 -27.69
CA GLY A 234 34.36 -17.32 -27.53
C GLY A 234 33.84 -17.93 -28.83
N GLY A 235 34.30 -17.46 -29.99
CA GLY A 235 33.86 -17.96 -31.29
C GLY A 235 32.59 -17.27 -31.76
N ALA A 236 31.59 -18.04 -32.17
CA ALA A 236 30.29 -17.52 -32.56
C ALA A 236 29.22 -18.04 -31.61
N GLY A 237 28.22 -17.23 -31.30
CA GLY A 237 27.22 -17.60 -30.32
C GLY A 237 26.98 -16.47 -29.35
N ASN A 238 26.41 -16.79 -28.20
CA ASN A 238 26.33 -15.89 -27.06
C ASN A 238 27.13 -16.51 -25.92
N ASP A 239 28.36 -16.07 -25.79
CA ASP A 239 29.39 -16.67 -24.97
C ASP A 239 29.51 -15.95 -23.62
N THR A 240 29.78 -16.72 -22.57
CA THR A 240 29.83 -16.23 -21.19
C THR A 240 31.15 -16.58 -20.51
N LEU A 241 31.86 -15.57 -20.02
CA LEU A 241 32.99 -15.73 -19.10
C LEU A 241 32.52 -15.53 -17.65
N LYS A 242 32.58 -16.59 -16.85
CA LYS A 242 32.17 -16.60 -15.45
C LYS A 242 33.38 -16.71 -14.54
N LEU A 243 33.58 -15.71 -13.69
CA LEU A 243 34.71 -15.63 -12.77
C LEU A 243 34.22 -15.54 -11.33
N VAL A 244 34.76 -16.40 -10.48
CA VAL A 244 34.45 -16.43 -9.04
C VAL A 244 35.62 -15.92 -8.20
N ASN A 245 35.31 -15.14 -7.17
CA ASN A 245 36.22 -14.83 -6.07
C ASN A 245 35.74 -15.54 -4.80
N THR A 246 36.57 -16.47 -4.36
CA THR A 246 36.40 -17.22 -3.11
C THR A 246 37.35 -16.75 -2.00
N SER A 247 38.36 -15.95 -2.32
CA SER A 247 39.37 -15.41 -1.40
C SER A 247 40.06 -14.17 -1.99
N GLY A 248 40.71 -13.32 -1.18
CA GLY A 248 41.48 -12.17 -1.72
C GLY A 248 40.65 -11.11 -2.46
N THR A 249 41.31 -10.18 -3.15
CA THR A 249 40.69 -9.10 -3.93
C THR A 249 40.54 -9.53 -5.38
N MET A 250 39.36 -9.32 -5.99
CA MET A 250 39.17 -9.58 -7.43
C MET A 250 39.70 -8.40 -8.23
N THR A 251 40.80 -8.59 -8.96
CA THR A 251 41.30 -7.61 -9.94
C THR A 251 41.50 -8.31 -11.27
N LEU A 252 40.73 -7.92 -12.29
CA LEU A 252 40.86 -8.52 -13.62
C LEU A 252 42.18 -8.08 -14.28
N PRO A 253 42.97 -9.03 -14.84
CA PRO A 253 44.21 -8.70 -15.52
C PRO A 253 43.95 -7.98 -16.85
N THR A 254 44.52 -6.78 -17.00
CA THR A 254 44.31 -5.92 -18.19
C THR A 254 45.02 -6.40 -19.46
N ALA A 255 45.97 -7.33 -19.32
CA ALA A 255 46.75 -7.90 -20.43
C ALA A 255 46.15 -9.20 -21.00
N ALA A 256 45.14 -9.79 -20.33
CA ALA A 256 44.43 -10.94 -20.87
C ALA A 256 43.67 -10.55 -22.16
N VAL A 257 43.71 -11.42 -23.17
CA VAL A 257 43.03 -11.18 -24.43
C VAL A 257 41.67 -11.88 -24.40
N VAL A 258 40.59 -11.12 -24.44
CA VAL A 258 39.22 -11.64 -24.50
C VAL A 258 38.51 -11.01 -25.69
N LYS A 259 38.02 -11.85 -26.60
CA LYS A 259 37.28 -11.46 -27.80
C LYS A 259 36.12 -12.43 -28.07
N ASN A 260 35.12 -11.97 -28.80
CA ASN A 260 33.91 -12.75 -29.10
C ASN A 260 33.28 -13.37 -27.83
N VAL A 261 33.24 -12.62 -26.73
CA VAL A 261 32.54 -13.04 -25.50
C VAL A 261 31.53 -11.97 -25.16
N GLU A 262 30.23 -12.27 -25.27
CA GLU A 262 29.16 -11.28 -25.13
C GLU A 262 28.82 -10.96 -23.67
N THR A 263 29.08 -11.89 -22.75
CA THR A 263 28.70 -11.76 -21.34
C THR A 263 29.87 -12.05 -20.40
N ILE A 264 30.05 -11.19 -19.39
CA ILE A 264 30.91 -11.50 -18.24
C ILE A 264 30.09 -11.54 -16.95
N GLU A 265 30.32 -12.56 -16.13
CA GLU A 265 29.73 -12.72 -14.81
C GLU A 265 30.79 -12.82 -13.72
N LEU A 266 30.80 -11.85 -12.80
CA LEU A 266 31.70 -11.79 -11.67
C LEU A 266 30.92 -12.07 -10.39
N GLN A 267 31.30 -13.12 -9.67
CA GLN A 267 30.71 -13.45 -8.37
C GLN A 267 31.78 -13.35 -7.30
N SER A 268 31.60 -12.46 -6.33
CA SER A 268 32.52 -12.31 -5.21
C SER A 268 31.81 -12.56 -3.88
N SER A 269 32.39 -13.39 -3.04
CA SER A 269 31.88 -13.64 -1.69
C SER A 269 32.34 -12.59 -0.67
N GLN A 270 33.41 -11.84 -0.97
CA GLN A 270 34.06 -10.90 -0.05
C GLN A 270 35.09 -10.02 -0.78
N ASN A 271 35.50 -8.91 -0.16
CA ASN A 271 36.54 -7.99 -0.64
C ASN A 271 36.19 -7.22 -1.93
N ALA A 272 37.06 -6.26 -2.26
CA ALA A 272 36.84 -5.35 -3.38
C ALA A 272 36.90 -6.07 -4.74
N VAL A 273 36.15 -5.53 -5.70
CA VAL A 273 36.13 -5.97 -7.09
C VAL A 273 36.60 -4.82 -7.97
N THR A 274 37.62 -5.05 -8.79
CA THR A 274 38.11 -4.12 -9.82
C THR A 274 38.08 -4.84 -11.17
N ALA A 275 37.11 -4.48 -11.99
CA ALA A 275 36.87 -5.06 -13.30
C ALA A 275 37.23 -4.06 -14.40
N ASP A 276 38.45 -4.12 -14.92
CA ASP A 276 38.89 -3.33 -16.07
C ASP A 276 38.78 -4.19 -17.33
N MET A 277 37.81 -3.86 -18.18
CA MET A 277 37.44 -4.64 -19.38
C MET A 277 37.63 -3.82 -20.65
N ARG A 278 38.38 -2.71 -20.58
CA ARG A 278 38.50 -1.74 -21.68
C ARG A 278 39.08 -2.31 -22.97
N ASN A 279 39.94 -3.31 -22.85
CA ASN A 279 40.67 -3.89 -23.99
C ASN A 279 39.96 -5.10 -24.61
N TRP A 280 38.78 -5.48 -24.12
CA TRP A 280 38.05 -6.65 -24.59
C TRP A 280 37.12 -6.29 -25.73
N THR A 281 37.04 -7.14 -26.75
CA THR A 281 36.15 -6.91 -27.90
C THR A 281 34.85 -7.71 -27.78
N ASP A 282 33.78 -7.20 -28.39
CA ASP A 282 32.48 -7.86 -28.54
C ASP A 282 31.66 -8.08 -27.24
N LEU A 283 32.20 -7.69 -26.09
CA LEU A 283 31.50 -7.72 -24.80
C LEU A 283 30.26 -6.82 -24.79
N GLN A 284 29.08 -7.37 -24.53
CA GLN A 284 27.80 -6.62 -24.54
C GLN A 284 27.28 -6.37 -23.14
N THR A 285 27.40 -7.35 -22.25
CA THR A 285 26.83 -7.31 -20.90
C THR A 285 27.83 -7.70 -19.82
N ALA A 286 27.75 -7.04 -18.67
CA ALA A 286 28.53 -7.36 -17.49
C ALA A 286 27.62 -7.49 -16.27
N ARG A 287 27.83 -8.53 -15.46
CA ARG A 287 27.11 -8.78 -14.21
C ARG A 287 28.11 -8.95 -13.07
N ILE A 288 27.96 -8.17 -12.01
CA ILE A 288 28.77 -8.28 -10.80
C ILE A 288 27.86 -8.52 -9.61
N THR A 289 28.10 -9.59 -8.86
CA THR A 289 27.33 -9.95 -7.67
C THR A 289 28.25 -10.15 -6.48
N GLN A 290 27.99 -9.42 -5.39
CA GLN A 290 28.56 -9.68 -4.08
C GLN A 290 27.55 -10.43 -3.19
N THR A 291 27.88 -11.67 -2.82
CA THR A 291 26.97 -12.55 -2.04
C THR A 291 27.24 -12.54 -0.53
N GLY A 292 28.41 -12.07 -0.09
CA GLY A 292 28.78 -11.98 1.33
C GLY A 292 29.04 -10.55 1.79
N THR A 293 30.20 -10.30 2.42
CA THR A 293 30.51 -8.97 2.97
C THR A 293 30.73 -7.97 1.84
N LYS A 294 29.89 -6.92 1.79
CA LYS A 294 29.96 -5.86 0.78
C LYS A 294 31.29 -5.11 0.88
N ALA A 295 31.87 -4.80 -0.27
CA ALA A 295 33.12 -4.04 -0.39
C ALA A 295 33.11 -3.19 -1.66
N ALA A 296 34.13 -2.37 -1.90
CA ALA A 296 34.14 -1.46 -3.05
C ALA A 296 34.11 -2.21 -4.39
N ILE A 297 33.34 -1.70 -5.35
CA ILE A 297 33.26 -2.22 -6.72
C ILE A 297 33.66 -1.10 -7.68
N THR A 298 34.64 -1.37 -8.54
CA THR A 298 35.07 -0.48 -9.62
C THR A 298 35.00 -1.22 -10.94
N VAL A 299 34.33 -0.61 -11.93
CA VAL A 299 34.16 -1.17 -13.28
C VAL A 299 34.61 -0.12 -14.29
N ASP A 300 35.54 -0.48 -15.17
CA ASP A 300 36.00 0.35 -16.28
C ASP A 300 35.71 -0.37 -17.61
N THR A 301 34.95 0.28 -18.49
CA THR A 301 34.60 -0.20 -19.85
C THR A 301 35.19 0.70 -20.92
N GLY A 302 35.30 0.22 -22.17
CA GLY A 302 35.96 0.92 -23.27
C GLY A 302 35.06 1.20 -24.47
N GLY A 303 33.78 1.48 -24.26
CA GLY A 303 32.79 1.54 -25.36
C GLY A 303 32.47 0.17 -25.96
N ASN A 304 32.70 -0.89 -25.19
CA ASN A 304 32.34 -2.26 -25.53
C ASN A 304 31.01 -2.67 -24.88
N VAL A 305 30.85 -2.46 -23.58
CA VAL A 305 29.66 -2.86 -22.82
C VAL A 305 28.47 -1.93 -23.06
N THR A 306 27.27 -2.52 -23.20
CA THR A 306 25.99 -1.78 -23.32
C THR A 306 25.13 -1.84 -22.07
N ALA A 307 25.20 -2.93 -21.31
CA ALA A 307 24.42 -3.13 -20.09
C ALA A 307 25.26 -3.67 -18.94
N LEU A 308 25.11 -3.07 -17.76
CA LEU A 308 25.83 -3.44 -16.55
C LEU A 308 24.86 -3.67 -15.38
N THR A 309 24.99 -4.79 -14.69
CA THR A 309 24.25 -5.07 -13.44
C THR A 309 25.21 -5.26 -12.28
N VAL A 310 24.97 -4.56 -11.18
CA VAL A 310 25.74 -4.68 -9.93
C VAL A 310 24.80 -4.96 -8.76
N THR A 311 25.03 -6.07 -8.06
CA THR A 311 24.34 -6.42 -6.81
C THR A 311 25.33 -6.43 -5.66
N GLY A 312 25.07 -5.62 -4.63
CA GLY A 312 25.97 -5.40 -3.50
C GLY A 312 26.91 -4.22 -3.73
N GLY A 313 28.02 -4.22 -3.00
CA GLY A 313 28.99 -3.13 -3.01
C GLY A 313 28.84 -2.14 -1.85
N THR A 314 29.96 -1.61 -1.35
CA THR A 314 29.94 -0.41 -0.51
C THR A 314 29.84 0.83 -1.39
N THR A 315 30.97 1.28 -1.93
CA THR A 315 31.05 2.28 -3.01
C THR A 315 31.05 1.56 -4.36
N VAL A 316 30.26 2.05 -5.31
CA VAL A 316 30.22 1.54 -6.68
C VAL A 316 30.67 2.62 -7.64
N THR A 317 31.74 2.38 -8.39
CA THR A 317 32.27 3.33 -9.38
C THR A 317 32.27 2.66 -10.75
N ILE A 318 31.58 3.26 -11.71
CA ILE A 318 31.42 2.76 -13.07
C ILE A 318 31.88 3.84 -14.04
N ASN A 319 32.88 3.54 -14.87
CA ASN A 319 33.36 4.47 -15.88
C ASN A 319 33.36 3.81 -17.26
N ASP A 320 32.58 4.35 -18.19
CA ASP A 320 32.82 4.13 -19.61
C ASP A 320 33.92 5.10 -20.06
N ARG A 321 35.05 4.55 -20.49
CA ARG A 321 36.27 5.28 -20.83
C ARG A 321 36.53 5.25 -22.34
N ALA A 322 35.48 5.21 -23.14
CA ALA A 322 35.63 5.34 -24.58
C ALA A 322 36.16 6.73 -24.95
N THR A 323 36.69 6.87 -26.16
CA THR A 323 36.96 8.20 -26.73
C THR A 323 35.66 8.99 -26.85
N ALA A 324 35.72 10.33 -26.78
CA ALA A 324 34.53 11.20 -26.82
C ALA A 324 33.51 10.79 -27.91
N GLY A 325 32.25 10.56 -27.50
CA GLY A 325 31.17 10.08 -28.38
C GLY A 325 31.19 8.57 -28.68
N GLY A 326 32.10 7.81 -28.07
CA GLY A 326 32.25 6.37 -28.24
C GLY A 326 31.69 5.52 -27.10
N ASP A 327 31.15 6.14 -26.05
CA ASP A 327 30.52 5.43 -24.93
C ASP A 327 29.33 4.61 -25.45
N LYS A 328 29.15 3.41 -24.89
CA LYS A 328 28.05 2.50 -25.24
C LYS A 328 27.22 2.04 -24.06
N LEU A 329 27.68 2.30 -22.84
CA LEU A 329 27.00 1.88 -21.62
C LEU A 329 25.67 2.64 -21.44
N SER A 330 24.60 2.10 -22.02
CA SER A 330 23.28 2.73 -22.06
C SER A 330 22.35 2.30 -20.93
N SER A 331 22.63 1.15 -20.30
CA SER A 331 21.81 0.62 -19.20
C SER A 331 22.66 0.18 -18.00
N VAL A 332 22.29 0.66 -16.81
CA VAL A 332 22.90 0.25 -15.54
C VAL A 332 21.81 -0.15 -14.53
N SER A 333 22.00 -1.28 -13.85
CA SER A 333 21.16 -1.70 -12.72
C SER A 333 22.01 -1.87 -11.47
N LEU A 334 21.63 -1.21 -10.38
CA LEU A 334 22.31 -1.26 -9.09
C LEU A 334 21.33 -1.73 -8.00
N SER A 335 21.70 -2.74 -7.22
CA SER A 335 20.89 -3.25 -6.12
C SER A 335 21.70 -3.46 -4.86
N GLY A 336 21.19 -3.04 -3.70
CA GLY A 336 21.77 -3.41 -2.40
C GLY A 336 23.14 -2.78 -2.08
N TYR A 337 23.52 -1.67 -2.71
CA TYR A 337 24.75 -0.95 -2.39
C TYR A 337 24.60 -0.12 -1.10
N THR A 338 25.69 0.09 -0.35
CA THR A 338 25.63 0.72 1.01
C THR A 338 26.37 2.05 1.16
N SER A 339 26.95 2.60 0.10
CA SER A 339 27.48 3.96 0.01
C SER A 339 27.17 4.57 -1.35
N THR A 340 27.56 5.82 -1.61
CA THR A 340 27.24 6.48 -2.88
C THR A 340 27.83 5.74 -4.08
N ALA A 341 27.12 5.77 -5.22
CA ALA A 341 27.61 5.27 -6.49
C ALA A 341 27.88 6.39 -7.50
N THR A 342 28.81 6.17 -8.42
CA THR A 342 29.12 7.09 -9.52
C THR A 342 29.10 6.35 -10.85
N ILE A 343 28.48 6.95 -11.86
CA ILE A 343 28.42 6.42 -13.23
C ILE A 343 28.93 7.51 -14.17
N GLN A 344 29.92 7.20 -14.99
CA GLN A 344 30.35 8.05 -16.09
C GLN A 344 30.02 7.36 -17.41
N SER A 345 29.07 7.91 -18.17
CA SER A 345 28.77 7.49 -19.54
C SER A 345 27.86 8.50 -20.24
N ASP A 346 28.26 8.92 -21.43
CA ASP A 346 27.46 9.80 -22.29
C ASP A 346 26.28 9.07 -22.96
N ALA A 347 26.30 7.74 -22.97
CA ALA A 347 25.29 6.88 -23.59
C ALA A 347 24.16 6.46 -22.63
N LEU A 348 24.29 6.72 -21.32
CA LEU A 348 23.36 6.23 -20.31
C LEU A 348 21.96 6.81 -20.48
N THR A 349 20.99 5.95 -20.82
CA THR A 349 19.56 6.31 -20.92
C THR A 349 18.71 5.57 -19.91
N SER A 350 19.17 4.44 -19.35
CA SER A 350 18.41 3.62 -18.41
C SER A 350 19.19 3.35 -17.13
N LEU A 351 18.59 3.67 -15.98
CA LEU A 351 19.12 3.39 -14.65
C LEU A 351 18.06 2.70 -13.80
N SER A 352 18.37 1.53 -13.24
CA SER A 352 17.52 0.84 -12.27
C SER A 352 18.20 0.78 -10.91
N LEU A 353 17.50 1.22 -9.85
CA LEU A 353 17.98 1.26 -8.48
C LEU A 353 17.07 0.42 -7.58
N ALA A 354 17.64 -0.46 -6.78
CA ALA A 354 16.87 -1.27 -5.85
C ALA A 354 17.53 -1.48 -4.49
N ASN A 355 16.70 -1.69 -3.46
CA ASN A 355 17.12 -2.14 -2.12
C ASN A 355 18.24 -1.28 -1.49
N ALA A 356 18.18 0.04 -1.67
CA ALA A 356 19.21 0.96 -1.20
C ALA A 356 18.60 2.25 -0.63
N ASN A 357 19.40 2.99 0.13
CA ASN A 357 19.08 4.31 0.67
C ASN A 357 20.13 5.38 0.29
N GLN A 358 21.07 5.03 -0.57
CA GLN A 358 22.23 5.85 -0.93
C GLN A 358 22.05 6.49 -2.31
N GLY A 359 22.76 7.57 -2.59
CA GLY A 359 22.66 8.31 -3.85
C GLY A 359 23.53 7.76 -4.98
N VAL A 360 23.18 8.16 -6.21
CA VAL A 360 23.92 7.89 -7.44
C VAL A 360 24.18 9.21 -8.17
N THR A 361 25.43 9.44 -8.57
CA THR A 361 25.81 10.60 -9.40
C THR A 361 26.19 10.14 -10.80
N ILE A 362 25.51 10.68 -11.80
CA ILE A 362 25.76 10.44 -13.21
C ILE A 362 26.57 11.61 -13.78
N THR A 363 27.65 11.29 -14.47
CA THR A 363 28.44 12.23 -15.28
C THR A 363 28.28 11.84 -16.74
N ALA A 364 27.64 12.70 -17.51
CA ALA A 364 27.39 12.52 -18.94
C ALA A 364 27.51 13.87 -19.65
N ALA A 365 27.87 13.86 -20.93
CA ALA A 365 27.96 15.03 -21.78
C ALA A 365 26.63 15.79 -21.87
N ALA A 366 26.72 17.10 -22.09
CA ALA A 366 25.55 17.94 -22.30
C ALA A 366 24.92 17.65 -23.67
N GLY A 367 23.59 17.54 -23.70
CA GLY A 367 22.82 17.35 -24.92
C GLY A 367 21.41 16.85 -24.61
N PRO A 368 20.49 16.85 -25.59
CA PRO A 368 19.15 16.29 -25.40
C PRO A 368 19.24 14.81 -25.03
N ARG A 369 18.77 14.47 -23.82
CA ARG A 369 18.78 13.11 -23.28
C ARG A 369 17.63 12.93 -22.28
N THR A 370 16.93 11.81 -22.42
CA THR A 370 15.96 11.34 -21.41
C THR A 370 16.61 10.25 -20.59
N LEU A 371 16.53 10.37 -19.26
CA LEU A 371 16.92 9.32 -18.32
C LEU A 371 15.68 8.55 -17.85
N ASP A 372 15.60 7.27 -18.19
CA ASP A 372 14.62 6.33 -17.66
C ASP A 372 15.14 5.70 -16.37
N LEU A 373 14.70 6.26 -15.24
CA LEU A 373 15.02 5.85 -13.88
C LEU A 373 13.94 4.92 -13.33
N THR A 374 14.31 3.71 -12.92
CA THR A 374 13.42 2.78 -12.20
C THR A 374 13.86 2.66 -10.74
N VAL A 375 12.93 2.75 -9.79
CA VAL A 375 13.18 2.56 -8.35
C VAL A 375 12.32 1.43 -7.78
N ASN A 376 12.92 0.60 -6.92
CA ASN A 376 12.26 -0.53 -6.27
C ASN A 376 12.79 -0.71 -4.83
N ALA A 377 11.92 -0.63 -3.83
CA ALA A 377 12.32 -0.73 -2.42
C ALA A 377 13.43 0.25 -2.01
N MET A 378 13.43 1.45 -2.59
CA MET A 378 14.33 2.51 -2.17
C MET A 378 13.81 3.15 -0.88
N THR A 379 14.69 3.48 0.06
CA THR A 379 14.32 4.15 1.33
C THR A 379 15.00 5.51 1.51
N GLY A 380 15.59 6.02 0.43
CA GLY A 380 16.32 7.27 0.38
C GLY A 380 17.16 7.37 -0.89
N GLY A 381 18.20 8.21 -0.84
CA GLY A 381 19.15 8.37 -1.93
C GLY A 381 18.80 9.52 -2.87
N THR A 382 19.84 10.18 -3.39
CA THR A 382 19.72 11.23 -4.40
C THR A 382 20.28 10.73 -5.71
N THR A 383 19.46 10.72 -6.76
CA THR A 383 19.92 10.52 -8.12
C THR A 383 20.22 11.88 -8.73
N THR A 384 21.49 12.13 -9.05
CA THR A 384 21.96 13.39 -9.63
C THR A 384 22.38 13.16 -11.08
N ASP A 385 21.75 13.87 -12.00
CA ASP A 385 22.11 13.93 -13.41
C ASP A 385 21.86 15.36 -13.92
N SER A 386 22.88 16.21 -13.86
CA SER A 386 22.72 17.62 -14.21
C SER A 386 22.54 17.89 -15.70
N THR A 387 22.78 16.90 -16.57
CA THR A 387 22.75 17.08 -18.04
C THR A 387 21.54 16.45 -18.71
N ALA A 388 20.83 15.53 -18.07
CA ALA A 388 19.55 15.03 -18.57
C ALA A 388 18.55 16.18 -18.79
N THR A 389 17.93 16.21 -19.97
CA THR A 389 16.93 17.23 -20.36
C THR A 389 15.50 16.78 -20.07
N ALA A 390 15.31 15.49 -19.76
CA ALA A 390 14.05 14.91 -19.28
C ALA A 390 14.33 13.69 -18.42
N VAL A 391 13.43 13.36 -17.49
CA VAL A 391 13.51 12.16 -16.65
C VAL A 391 12.17 11.42 -16.67
N THR A 392 12.20 10.11 -16.89
CA THR A 392 11.07 9.21 -16.59
C THR A 392 11.41 8.46 -15.31
N LEU A 393 10.58 8.53 -14.27
CA LEU A 393 10.76 7.84 -13.00
C LEU A 393 9.66 6.81 -12.78
N ALA A 394 10.00 5.53 -12.83
CA ALA A 394 9.07 4.42 -12.59
C ALA A 394 9.29 3.80 -11.21
N ALA A 395 8.25 3.77 -10.35
CA ALA A 395 8.27 3.01 -9.10
C ALA A 395 7.60 1.65 -9.31
N THR A 396 8.39 0.57 -9.27
CA THR A 396 7.90 -0.79 -9.60
C THR A 396 8.38 -1.82 -8.58
N GLY A 397 7.68 -2.95 -8.50
CA GLY A 397 8.03 -4.08 -7.63
C GLY A 397 7.69 -3.86 -6.16
N SER A 398 8.31 -2.89 -5.49
CA SER A 398 8.00 -2.52 -4.09
C SER A 398 8.06 -1.02 -3.89
N ALA A 399 7.27 -0.53 -2.92
CA ALA A 399 7.16 0.90 -2.60
C ALA A 399 8.53 1.53 -2.36
N SER A 400 8.71 2.76 -2.85
CA SER A 400 9.94 3.51 -2.68
C SER A 400 9.65 4.81 -1.94
N SER A 401 10.46 5.14 -0.93
CA SER A 401 10.24 6.28 -0.04
C SER A 401 11.48 7.16 0.09
N ASN A 402 11.26 8.45 0.35
CA ASN A 402 12.30 9.45 0.57
C ASN A 402 13.32 9.61 -0.58
N VAL A 403 12.98 9.20 -1.80
CA VAL A 403 13.85 9.33 -2.98
C VAL A 403 14.04 10.82 -3.31
N ARG A 404 15.20 11.19 -3.85
CA ARG A 404 15.49 12.56 -4.33
C ARG A 404 15.97 12.54 -5.77
N VAL A 405 15.50 13.48 -6.56
CA VAL A 405 15.90 13.65 -7.96
C VAL A 405 16.49 15.03 -8.16
N THR A 406 17.71 15.09 -8.70
CA THR A 406 18.39 16.34 -9.05
C THR A 406 18.80 16.30 -10.51
N ALA A 407 17.96 16.88 -11.37
CA ALA A 407 18.16 16.98 -12.81
C ALA A 407 17.98 18.43 -13.28
N ALA A 408 18.96 19.28 -12.99
CA ALA A 408 18.84 20.74 -13.15
C ALA A 408 18.63 21.23 -14.59
N SER A 409 18.93 20.40 -15.61
CA SER A 409 18.64 20.71 -17.01
C SER A 409 17.30 20.13 -17.50
N ALA A 410 16.62 19.33 -16.68
CA ALA A 410 15.40 18.64 -17.09
C ALA A 410 14.19 19.56 -17.11
N THR A 411 13.54 19.67 -18.27
CA THR A 411 12.31 20.45 -18.44
C THR A 411 11.06 19.63 -18.14
N SER A 412 11.18 18.31 -18.02
CA SER A 412 10.10 17.42 -17.62
C SER A 412 10.56 16.29 -16.69
N LEU A 413 9.68 15.92 -15.77
CA LEU A 413 9.76 14.70 -14.98
C LEU A 413 8.43 13.94 -15.11
N THR A 414 8.45 12.79 -15.76
CA THR A 414 7.29 11.90 -15.89
C THR A 414 7.40 10.78 -14.85
N ILE A 415 6.40 10.61 -14.00
CA ILE A 415 6.39 9.60 -12.93
C ILE A 415 5.37 8.50 -13.26
N THR A 416 5.80 7.25 -13.30
CA THR A 416 4.97 6.09 -13.66
C THR A 416 5.12 4.96 -12.64
N GLY A 417 4.46 3.83 -12.90
CA GLY A 417 4.60 2.61 -12.10
C GLY A 417 3.35 2.27 -11.28
N ASP A 418 3.43 1.13 -10.61
CA ASP A 418 2.34 0.47 -9.88
C ASP A 418 2.57 0.42 -8.37
N GLN A 419 3.67 1.00 -7.89
CA GLN A 419 4.02 1.06 -6.48
C GLN A 419 4.06 2.51 -5.99
N SER A 420 3.66 2.69 -4.72
CA SER A 420 3.67 4.01 -4.10
C SER A 420 5.08 4.60 -4.04
N LEU A 421 5.16 5.91 -4.29
CA LEU A 421 6.40 6.64 -4.38
C LEU A 421 6.35 7.87 -3.47
N SER A 422 7.39 8.05 -2.65
CA SER A 422 7.62 9.32 -1.97
C SER A 422 8.93 9.97 -2.39
N LEU A 423 8.84 11.25 -2.75
CA LEU A 423 9.96 12.13 -3.08
C LEU A 423 10.19 13.14 -1.94
N SER A 424 11.40 13.20 -1.42
CA SER A 424 11.77 14.18 -0.37
C SER A 424 12.40 15.45 -0.92
N ASN A 425 12.84 15.45 -2.19
CA ASN A 425 13.30 16.63 -2.90
C ASN A 425 13.28 16.39 -4.41
N VAL A 426 12.91 17.42 -5.18
CA VAL A 426 12.94 17.42 -6.64
C VAL A 426 13.58 18.73 -7.11
N THR A 427 14.65 18.64 -7.90
CA THR A 427 15.32 19.80 -8.51
C THR A 427 15.34 19.62 -10.02
N LEU A 428 14.67 20.53 -10.73
CA LEU A 428 14.50 20.54 -12.19
C LEU A 428 14.90 21.90 -12.77
N ALA A 429 14.85 22.04 -14.09
CA ALA A 429 15.03 23.33 -14.74
C ALA A 429 13.90 24.30 -14.39
N THR A 430 14.15 25.59 -14.60
CA THR A 430 13.10 26.62 -14.47
C THR A 430 11.95 26.34 -15.43
N ASN A 431 10.71 26.60 -15.01
CA ASN A 431 9.50 26.33 -15.80
C ASN A 431 9.30 24.85 -16.19
N ALA A 432 9.92 23.90 -15.49
CA ALA A 432 9.70 22.48 -15.74
C ALA A 432 8.30 22.03 -15.30
N THR A 433 7.87 20.88 -15.83
CA THR A 433 6.60 20.24 -15.46
C THR A 433 6.82 18.83 -14.94
N ILE A 434 6.15 18.49 -13.85
CA ILE A 434 6.02 17.13 -13.35
C ILE A 434 4.67 16.56 -13.83
N THR A 435 4.68 15.37 -14.41
CA THR A 435 3.45 14.65 -14.77
C THR A 435 3.50 13.28 -14.13
N THR A 436 2.45 12.84 -13.44
CA THR A 436 2.37 11.47 -12.94
C THR A 436 1.21 10.68 -13.54
N THR A 437 1.48 9.40 -13.80
CA THR A 437 0.51 8.37 -14.16
C THR A 437 0.71 7.13 -13.27
N ASN A 438 1.31 7.31 -12.09
CA ASN A 438 1.54 6.22 -11.15
C ASN A 438 0.20 5.78 -10.56
N THR A 439 -0.09 4.48 -10.54
CA THR A 439 -1.42 4.00 -10.15
C THR A 439 -1.56 3.74 -8.65
N ALA A 440 -0.49 3.93 -7.87
CA ALA A 440 -0.44 3.70 -6.43
C ALA A 440 -0.21 4.98 -5.61
N GLY A 441 -0.17 6.14 -6.28
CA GLY A 441 -0.07 7.46 -5.67
C GLY A 441 1.36 7.97 -5.49
N LEU A 442 1.45 9.29 -5.37
CA LEU A 442 2.71 10.03 -5.26
C LEU A 442 2.67 11.00 -4.07
N THR A 443 3.68 10.95 -3.20
CA THR A 443 3.87 11.94 -2.12
C THR A 443 5.16 12.72 -2.30
N ILE A 444 5.07 14.02 -2.54
CA ILE A 444 6.22 14.94 -2.56
C ILE A 444 6.24 15.73 -1.25
N THR A 445 7.11 15.35 -0.34
CA THR A 445 7.29 16.05 0.96
C THR A 445 8.24 17.25 0.85
N GLY A 446 9.09 17.28 -0.17
CA GLY A 446 9.95 18.42 -0.46
C GLY A 446 9.17 19.57 -1.11
N THR A 447 9.44 20.80 -0.71
CA THR A 447 8.76 21.97 -1.28
C THR A 447 9.20 22.21 -2.73
N LEU A 448 8.28 22.06 -3.68
CA LEU A 448 8.51 22.44 -5.08
C LEU A 448 8.73 23.95 -5.22
N MET A 449 9.65 24.33 -6.11
CA MET A 449 9.87 25.73 -6.48
C MET A 449 8.63 26.31 -7.16
N SER A 450 8.47 27.63 -7.11
CA SER A 450 7.24 28.33 -7.53
C SER A 450 6.94 28.18 -9.02
N ASP A 451 7.97 27.96 -9.84
CA ASP A 451 7.87 27.86 -11.29
C ASP A 451 7.78 26.42 -11.81
N ILE A 452 7.57 25.44 -10.92
CA ILE A 452 7.33 24.05 -11.31
C ILE A 452 5.82 23.80 -11.46
N GLY A 453 5.41 23.29 -12.62
CA GLY A 453 4.03 22.86 -12.87
C GLY A 453 3.82 21.39 -12.50
N PHE A 454 2.56 21.00 -12.26
CA PHE A 454 2.21 19.62 -11.90
C PHE A 454 0.90 19.17 -12.56
N THR A 455 0.90 17.94 -13.06
CA THR A 455 -0.30 17.23 -13.52
C THR A 455 -0.29 15.83 -12.89
N GLY A 456 -1.28 15.54 -12.06
CA GLY A 456 -1.41 14.26 -11.39
C GLY A 456 -2.22 13.23 -12.16
N SER A 457 -2.62 12.19 -11.45
CA SER A 457 -3.05 10.90 -11.99
C SER A 457 -4.50 10.58 -11.58
N ASP A 458 -4.84 9.29 -11.52
CA ASP A 458 -6.12 8.81 -10.96
C ASP A 458 -5.95 8.27 -9.52
N ALA A 459 -4.73 8.33 -8.97
CA ALA A 459 -4.38 7.86 -7.63
C ALA A 459 -4.10 9.04 -6.70
N ASN A 460 -3.98 8.78 -5.39
CA ASN A 460 -3.83 9.86 -4.42
C ASN A 460 -2.45 10.52 -4.49
N GLU A 461 -2.44 11.83 -4.71
CA GLU A 461 -1.28 12.71 -4.75
C GLU A 461 -1.20 13.60 -3.51
N SER A 462 0.00 13.76 -2.93
CA SER A 462 0.25 14.72 -1.86
C SER A 462 1.42 15.62 -2.21
N ILE A 463 1.15 16.90 -2.46
CA ILE A 463 2.11 17.85 -3.05
C ILE A 463 2.31 19.05 -2.14
N VAL A 464 3.58 19.40 -1.90
CA VAL A 464 3.96 20.64 -1.22
C VAL A 464 4.67 21.55 -2.22
N SER A 465 4.19 22.78 -2.39
CA SER A 465 4.91 23.78 -3.18
C SER A 465 5.03 25.10 -2.44
N SER A 466 6.02 25.89 -2.83
CA SER A 466 6.04 27.32 -2.52
C SER A 466 4.89 28.06 -3.24
N ALA A 467 4.88 29.39 -3.22
CA ALA A 467 3.85 30.19 -3.90
C ALA A 467 3.87 30.00 -5.42
N THR A 468 3.20 28.94 -5.89
CA THR A 468 3.26 28.50 -7.28
C THR A 468 2.76 29.59 -8.22
N THR A 469 3.49 29.85 -9.29
CA THR A 469 3.13 30.74 -10.39
C THR A 469 2.63 29.95 -11.60
N ARG A 470 2.41 28.65 -11.42
CA ARG A 470 2.00 27.72 -12.48
C ARG A 470 0.70 27.02 -12.11
N THR A 471 0.15 26.33 -13.10
CA THR A 471 -0.99 25.45 -12.89
C THR A 471 -0.53 24.15 -12.24
N MET A 472 -1.23 23.77 -11.18
CA MET A 472 -1.15 22.48 -10.51
C MET A 472 -2.52 21.82 -10.66
N THR A 473 -2.56 20.60 -11.21
CA THR A 473 -3.77 19.79 -11.29
C THR A 473 -3.46 18.46 -10.64
N LEU A 474 -4.18 18.07 -9.58
CA LEU A 474 -3.87 16.85 -8.82
C LEU A 474 -4.51 15.61 -9.46
N GLY A 475 -5.67 15.75 -10.10
CA GLY A 475 -6.20 14.71 -10.99
C GLY A 475 -7.48 14.09 -10.44
N LYS A 476 -7.54 12.76 -10.34
CA LYS A 476 -8.55 12.09 -9.53
C LYS A 476 -7.89 11.44 -8.32
N GLY A 477 -8.71 11.06 -7.35
CA GLY A 477 -8.24 10.44 -6.11
C GLY A 477 -8.50 11.40 -4.96
N ASP A 478 -8.16 10.96 -3.74
CA ASP A 478 -8.24 11.85 -2.58
C ASP A 478 -6.90 12.54 -2.40
N ASP A 479 -6.73 13.70 -3.04
CA ASP A 479 -5.46 14.39 -3.15
C ASP A 479 -5.24 15.40 -2.02
N SER A 480 -4.00 15.84 -1.86
CA SER A 480 -3.63 16.86 -0.89
C SER A 480 -2.63 17.85 -1.46
N TYR A 481 -2.88 19.15 -1.26
CA TYR A 481 -1.98 20.21 -1.66
C TYR A 481 -1.68 21.16 -0.49
N GLU A 482 -0.40 21.31 -0.16
CA GLU A 482 0.10 22.28 0.81
C GLU A 482 0.69 23.51 0.10
N ALA A 483 0.05 24.66 0.30
CA ALA A 483 0.58 25.96 -0.08
C ALA A 483 1.60 26.43 0.98
N ALA A 484 2.87 26.09 0.81
CA ALA A 484 3.93 26.50 1.71
C ALA A 484 4.25 28.01 1.52
N GLY A 485 3.97 28.83 2.55
CA GLY A 485 4.28 30.26 2.55
C GLY A 485 3.06 31.14 2.29
N ALA A 486 3.13 32.06 1.34
CA ALA A 486 2.15 33.16 1.18
C ALA A 486 0.90 32.80 0.34
N GLY A 487 0.57 31.52 0.17
CA GLY A 487 -0.54 31.07 -0.68
C GLY A 487 -0.11 30.75 -2.12
N ILE A 488 -0.95 31.10 -3.11
CA ILE A 488 -0.66 30.89 -4.54
C ILE A 488 -0.05 32.15 -5.15
N GLY A 489 1.01 31.98 -5.95
CA GLY A 489 1.70 33.08 -6.63
C GLY A 489 0.87 33.68 -7.78
N THR A 490 1.27 34.86 -8.26
CA THR A 490 0.60 35.52 -9.39
C THR A 490 0.67 34.65 -10.65
N GLY A 491 -0.48 34.40 -11.29
CA GLY A 491 -0.60 33.54 -12.46
C GLY A 491 -0.66 32.05 -12.16
N GLY A 492 -0.49 31.64 -10.89
CA GLY A 492 -0.66 30.27 -10.45
C GLY A 492 -2.12 29.91 -10.17
N SER A 493 -2.40 28.61 -10.26
CA SER A 493 -3.70 28.02 -9.95
C SER A 493 -3.53 26.59 -9.47
N VAL A 494 -4.41 26.13 -8.60
CA VAL A 494 -4.44 24.76 -8.08
C VAL A 494 -5.85 24.18 -8.22
N ASP A 495 -5.92 22.97 -8.75
CA ASP A 495 -7.14 22.20 -8.96
C ASP A 495 -6.96 20.85 -8.27
N GLY A 496 -7.79 20.53 -7.28
CA GLY A 496 -7.82 19.20 -6.66
C GLY A 496 -8.23 18.18 -7.71
N GLY A 497 -9.48 18.24 -8.13
CA GLY A 497 -9.98 17.53 -9.28
C GLY A 497 -11.18 16.68 -8.91
N GLU A 498 -11.18 15.38 -9.24
CA GLU A 498 -12.26 14.47 -8.84
C GLU A 498 -11.86 13.64 -7.60
N GLY A 499 -12.62 13.75 -6.52
CA GLY A 499 -12.38 12.97 -5.31
C GLY A 499 -12.68 13.81 -4.07
N THR A 500 -12.15 13.41 -2.91
CA THR A 500 -12.21 14.21 -1.69
C THR A 500 -10.87 14.88 -1.46
N ASP A 501 -10.71 16.09 -1.98
CA ASP A 501 -9.40 16.75 -2.00
C ASP A 501 -9.18 17.63 -0.78
N THR A 502 -7.93 17.63 -0.29
CA THR A 502 -7.50 18.33 0.92
C THR A 502 -6.58 19.51 0.60
N LEU A 503 -7.08 20.71 0.84
CA LEU A 503 -6.28 21.93 0.85
C LEU A 503 -5.61 22.10 2.21
N VAL A 504 -4.28 22.08 2.26
CA VAL A 504 -3.50 22.25 3.49
C VAL A 504 -2.98 23.68 3.59
N LEU A 505 -3.40 24.38 4.64
CA LEU A 505 -2.93 25.74 4.96
C LEU A 505 -2.26 25.75 6.33
N ARG A 506 -1.11 26.42 6.44
CA ARG A 506 -0.49 26.72 7.73
C ARG A 506 -1.27 27.84 8.42
N ALA A 507 -1.37 27.81 9.74
CA ALA A 507 -2.26 28.70 10.51
C ALA A 507 -2.10 30.21 10.14
N LEU A 508 -0.88 30.74 10.06
CA LEU A 508 -0.62 32.14 9.68
C LEU A 508 -1.02 32.45 8.23
N THR A 509 -0.80 31.50 7.32
CA THR A 509 -1.19 31.63 5.91
C THR A 509 -2.70 31.64 5.79
N ALA A 510 -3.39 30.76 6.52
CA ALA A 510 -4.85 30.61 6.47
C ALA A 510 -5.58 31.93 6.78
N GLU A 511 -5.16 32.67 7.81
CA GLU A 511 -5.72 33.99 8.12
C GLU A 511 -5.60 34.95 6.93
N THR A 512 -4.39 35.05 6.37
CA THR A 512 -4.08 36.00 5.31
C THR A 512 -4.84 35.67 4.02
N VAL A 513 -4.82 34.40 3.61
CA VAL A 513 -5.35 34.00 2.30
C VAL A 513 -6.87 33.86 2.30
N THR A 514 -7.49 33.58 3.46
CA THR A 514 -8.95 33.48 3.57
C THR A 514 -9.62 34.80 3.94
N ALA A 515 -8.87 35.88 4.21
CA ALA A 515 -9.44 37.21 4.49
C ALA A 515 -10.24 37.80 3.30
N THR A 516 -9.99 37.34 2.08
CA THR A 516 -10.70 37.77 0.86
C THR A 516 -11.03 36.58 -0.03
N THR A 517 -11.80 36.79 -1.10
CA THR A 517 -12.13 35.76 -2.09
C THR A 517 -11.07 35.56 -3.17
N ALA A 518 -9.99 36.36 -3.17
CA ALA A 518 -8.97 36.33 -4.23
C ALA A 518 -8.24 34.98 -4.30
N PHE A 519 -7.93 34.39 -3.15
CA PHE A 519 -7.28 33.08 -3.07
C PHE A 519 -8.19 31.96 -3.59
N ALA A 520 -9.49 32.03 -3.31
CA ALA A 520 -10.46 31.06 -3.81
C ALA A 520 -10.57 31.07 -5.34
N ALA A 521 -10.29 32.20 -6.01
CA ALA A 521 -10.23 32.23 -7.48
C ALA A 521 -9.03 31.46 -8.05
N GLN A 522 -8.02 31.14 -7.23
CA GLN A 522 -6.83 30.39 -7.61
C GLN A 522 -6.87 28.92 -7.18
N THR A 523 -7.86 28.51 -6.38
CA THR A 523 -8.01 27.14 -5.87
C THR A 523 -9.40 26.63 -6.22
N LYS A 524 -9.51 25.43 -6.78
CA LYS A 524 -10.82 24.82 -7.05
C LYS A 524 -10.85 23.33 -6.75
N ASN A 525 -12.07 22.81 -6.58
CA ASN A 525 -12.36 21.39 -6.31
C ASN A 525 -11.64 20.88 -5.05
N PHE A 526 -11.85 21.56 -3.92
CA PHE A 526 -11.42 21.07 -2.61
C PHE A 526 -12.63 20.91 -1.67
N GLU A 527 -12.65 19.82 -0.91
CA GLU A 527 -13.73 19.42 0.00
C GLU A 527 -13.31 19.48 1.47
N VAL A 528 -11.99 19.39 1.71
CA VAL A 528 -11.39 19.39 3.04
C VAL A 528 -10.39 20.53 3.15
N LEU A 529 -10.49 21.31 4.23
CA LEU A 529 -9.47 22.25 4.65
C LEU A 529 -8.70 21.64 5.82
N LEU A 530 -7.41 21.41 5.67
CA LEU A 530 -6.54 21.01 6.78
C LEU A 530 -5.71 22.21 7.25
N LEU A 531 -5.82 22.51 8.53
CA LEU A 531 -5.05 23.57 9.19
C LEU A 531 -3.85 22.95 9.93
N LYS A 532 -2.66 23.36 9.50
CA LYS A 532 -1.36 22.85 9.97
C LYS A 532 -0.63 23.89 10.83
N ASP A 533 0.28 23.40 11.67
CA ASP A 533 1.10 24.17 12.63
C ASP A 533 0.29 24.81 13.77
N SER A 534 0.98 25.36 14.77
CA SER A 534 0.36 26.07 15.89
C SER A 534 -0.22 27.42 15.46
N PHE A 535 -1.39 27.75 16.01
CA PHE A 535 -2.11 28.99 15.74
C PHE A 535 -1.53 30.16 16.57
N ALA A 536 -1.32 31.31 15.92
CA ALA A 536 -1.18 32.57 16.64
C ALA A 536 -2.54 32.98 17.25
N ALA A 537 -2.52 33.83 18.28
CA ALA A 537 -3.74 34.29 18.90
C ALA A 537 -4.55 35.20 17.97
N GLY A 538 -5.85 34.92 17.85
CA GLY A 538 -6.79 35.78 17.11
C GLY A 538 -6.95 35.45 15.63
N ILE A 539 -6.47 34.29 15.17
CA ILE A 539 -6.63 33.87 13.78
C ILE A 539 -8.12 33.67 13.44
N ASP A 540 -8.53 34.25 12.31
CA ASP A 540 -9.83 34.09 11.69
C ASP A 540 -9.67 33.39 10.34
N VAL A 541 -10.33 32.24 10.16
CA VAL A 541 -10.32 31.48 8.90
C VAL A 541 -11.74 31.45 8.32
N SER A 542 -11.88 31.95 7.09
CA SER A 542 -13.18 32.00 6.40
C SER A 542 -13.30 30.90 5.34
N VAL A 543 -14.06 29.85 5.68
CA VAL A 543 -14.46 28.78 4.75
C VAL A 543 -15.42 29.33 3.68
N ALA A 544 -16.28 30.30 4.03
CA ALA A 544 -17.17 30.93 3.06
C ALA A 544 -16.39 31.65 1.94
N ASN A 545 -15.27 32.29 2.27
CA ASN A 545 -14.42 32.92 1.26
C ASN A 545 -13.75 31.87 0.37
N LEU A 546 -13.28 30.75 0.95
CA LEU A 546 -12.73 29.62 0.19
C LEU A 546 -13.77 28.98 -0.76
N ASN A 547 -15.02 28.90 -0.36
CA ASN A 547 -16.12 28.36 -1.17
C ASN A 547 -16.76 29.41 -2.10
N SER A 548 -16.24 30.65 -2.14
CA SER A 548 -16.85 31.71 -2.92
C SER A 548 -16.87 31.41 -4.41
N GLY A 549 -17.97 31.78 -5.07
CA GLY A 549 -18.19 31.51 -6.49
C GLY A 549 -18.37 30.02 -6.85
N GLY A 550 -18.46 29.13 -5.87
CA GLY A 550 -18.50 27.68 -6.11
C GLY A 550 -17.17 27.09 -6.56
N SER A 551 -16.07 27.79 -6.33
CA SER A 551 -14.73 27.31 -6.69
C SER A 551 -14.37 26.04 -5.90
N ASN A 552 -14.72 26.02 -4.61
CA ASN A 552 -14.55 24.87 -3.73
C ASN A 552 -15.87 24.50 -3.04
N THR A 553 -15.91 23.29 -2.49
CA THR A 553 -17.04 22.69 -1.77
C THR A 553 -16.62 22.21 -0.39
N ILE A 554 -15.81 23.02 0.30
CA ILE A 554 -15.24 22.66 1.60
C ILE A 554 -16.36 22.51 2.63
N THR A 555 -16.50 21.29 3.14
CA THR A 555 -17.48 20.92 4.17
C THR A 555 -16.83 20.32 5.41
N LYS A 556 -15.54 19.97 5.36
CA LYS A 556 -14.76 19.48 6.49
C LYS A 556 -13.55 20.38 6.74
N VAL A 557 -13.35 20.78 7.99
CA VAL A 557 -12.15 21.46 8.47
C VAL A 557 -11.44 20.56 9.46
N VAL A 558 -10.16 20.29 9.25
CA VAL A 558 -9.32 19.47 10.14
C VAL A 558 -8.32 20.36 10.84
N ALA A 559 -8.40 20.44 12.17
CA ALA A 559 -7.34 20.99 13.00
C ALA A 559 -6.33 19.88 13.31
N SER A 560 -5.14 19.97 12.69
CA SER A 560 -4.11 18.94 12.77
C SER A 560 -3.57 18.70 14.19
N THR A 561 -2.71 17.70 14.34
CA THR A 561 -2.09 17.32 15.64
C THR A 561 -1.17 18.37 16.26
N SER A 562 -0.81 19.42 15.51
CA SER A 562 -0.01 20.54 16.03
C SER A 562 -0.90 21.42 16.91
N VAL A 563 -0.60 21.44 18.21
CA VAL A 563 -1.41 22.04 19.28
C VAL A 563 -1.97 23.40 18.89
N VAL A 564 -3.30 23.53 18.90
CA VAL A 564 -3.99 24.83 18.96
C VAL A 564 -3.74 25.38 20.35
N ASN A 565 -2.68 26.17 20.48
CA ASN A 565 -2.30 26.76 21.76
C ASN A 565 -2.92 28.14 22.00
N GLN A 566 -3.68 28.68 21.04
CA GLN A 566 -4.30 29.99 21.10
C GLN A 566 -5.72 30.01 20.52
N PRO A 567 -6.57 30.96 20.91
CA PRO A 567 -7.94 31.03 20.40
C PRO A 567 -7.98 31.30 18.89
N PHE A 568 -8.87 30.62 18.18
CA PHE A 568 -9.12 30.84 16.74
C PHE A 568 -10.61 30.76 16.41
N THR A 569 -10.99 31.39 15.29
CA THR A 569 -12.37 31.42 14.79
C THR A 569 -12.44 30.78 13.41
N LEU A 570 -13.42 29.90 13.22
CA LEU A 570 -13.83 29.37 11.92
C LEU A 570 -15.14 30.02 11.51
N ASN A 571 -15.14 30.67 10.36
CA ASN A 571 -16.30 31.34 9.80
C ASN A 571 -16.78 30.67 8.52
N GLY A 572 -18.09 30.67 8.32
CA GLY A 572 -18.65 30.39 7.01
C GLY A 572 -18.69 28.90 6.64
N LEU A 573 -18.76 28.02 7.63
CA LEU A 573 -19.05 26.61 7.38
C LEU A 573 -20.56 26.42 7.17
N ALA A 574 -20.96 25.64 6.18
CA ALA A 574 -22.37 25.35 5.95
C ALA A 574 -22.95 24.44 7.06
N THR A 575 -24.27 24.49 7.25
CA THR A 575 -24.99 23.54 8.12
C THR A 575 -24.72 22.10 7.67
N GLY A 576 -24.47 21.21 8.63
CA GLY A 576 -24.01 19.84 8.40
C GLY A 576 -22.51 19.70 8.15
N GLY A 577 -21.75 20.81 8.13
CA GLY A 577 -20.29 20.78 8.04
C GLY A 577 -19.62 20.19 9.28
N THR A 578 -18.37 19.75 9.10
CA THR A 578 -17.58 19.07 10.12
C THR A 578 -16.34 19.86 10.50
N VAL A 579 -16.07 19.99 11.81
CA VAL A 579 -14.79 20.45 12.34
C VAL A 579 -14.17 19.30 13.14
N GLU A 580 -13.08 18.74 12.65
CA GLU A 580 -12.38 17.61 13.26
C GLU A 580 -11.10 18.06 13.98
N PHE A 581 -10.96 17.65 15.23
CA PHE A 581 -9.79 17.90 16.06
C PHE A 581 -8.92 16.65 16.15
N GLN A 582 -7.72 16.72 15.58
CA GLN A 582 -6.72 15.65 15.70
C GLN A 582 -5.68 15.95 16.78
N GLY A 583 -5.47 17.23 17.13
CA GLY A 583 -4.63 17.69 18.22
C GLY A 583 -5.38 17.92 19.53
N ALA A 584 -4.64 18.06 20.64
CA ALA A 584 -5.20 18.63 21.86
C ALA A 584 -5.15 20.16 21.78
N ASN A 585 -6.21 20.82 22.23
CA ASN A 585 -6.30 22.26 22.27
C ASN A 585 -6.12 22.77 23.70
N THR A 586 -5.41 23.88 23.86
CA THR A 586 -5.31 24.57 25.16
C THR A 586 -6.08 25.89 25.19
N ALA A 587 -6.77 26.23 24.11
CA ALA A 587 -7.52 27.47 23.95
C ALA A 587 -8.87 27.23 23.27
N GLN A 588 -9.75 28.23 23.33
CA GLN A 588 -11.10 28.18 22.78
C GLN A 588 -11.11 28.17 21.24
N THR A 589 -12.01 27.38 20.66
CA THR A 589 -12.35 27.44 19.23
C THR A 589 -13.76 28.00 19.06
N THR A 590 -13.91 29.05 18.26
CA THR A 590 -15.22 29.58 17.88
C THR A 590 -15.59 29.08 16.49
N ILE A 591 -16.79 28.52 16.33
CA ILE A 591 -17.28 28.00 15.04
C ILE A 591 -18.59 28.71 14.70
N ASN A 592 -18.58 29.43 13.59
CA ASN A 592 -19.74 30.18 13.09
C ASN A 592 -20.30 29.52 11.83
N ILE A 593 -21.47 28.90 11.98
CA ILE A 593 -22.23 28.29 10.88
C ILE A 593 -22.94 29.39 10.06
N ILE A 594 -22.94 29.25 8.73
CA ILE A 594 -23.62 30.16 7.81
C ILE A 594 -25.11 30.24 8.17
N ASN A 595 -25.64 31.45 8.29
CA ASN A 595 -27.06 31.74 8.51
C ASN A 595 -27.70 31.12 9.77
N ALA A 596 -26.88 30.64 10.72
CA ALA A 596 -27.34 30.01 11.96
C ALA A 596 -28.34 30.88 12.76
N ALA A 597 -28.12 32.20 12.80
CA ALA A 597 -29.03 33.12 13.49
C ALA A 597 -30.45 33.21 12.87
N SER A 598 -30.63 32.75 11.63
CA SER A 598 -31.90 32.77 10.91
C SER A 598 -32.47 31.38 10.63
N GLY A 599 -31.66 30.33 10.79
CA GLY A 599 -32.12 28.95 10.71
C GLY A 599 -32.79 28.51 12.00
N SER A 600 -33.39 27.32 11.94
CA SER A 600 -34.10 26.71 13.09
C SER A 600 -33.83 25.20 13.19
N ALA A 601 -32.88 24.71 12.40
CA ALA A 601 -32.51 23.31 12.29
C ALA A 601 -31.04 23.20 11.85
N ASP A 602 -30.20 24.10 12.36
CA ASP A 602 -28.79 24.13 12.00
C ASP A 602 -28.03 22.98 12.66
N VAL A 603 -27.08 22.42 11.91
CA VAL A 603 -26.31 21.24 12.31
C VAL A 603 -24.82 21.57 12.25
N LEU A 604 -24.07 21.15 13.27
CA LEU A 604 -22.61 21.12 13.27
C LEU A 604 -22.14 19.73 13.69
N ASN A 605 -21.18 19.18 12.95
CA ASN A 605 -20.46 17.98 13.36
C ASN A 605 -19.10 18.38 13.96
N ILE A 606 -18.77 17.83 15.13
CA ILE A 606 -17.50 18.01 15.83
C ILE A 606 -16.82 16.65 15.88
N GLY A 607 -15.77 16.48 15.09
CA GLY A 607 -14.92 15.28 15.13
C GLY A 607 -13.82 15.39 16.17
N ILE A 608 -13.52 14.31 16.86
CA ILE A 608 -12.33 14.18 17.71
C ILE A 608 -11.70 12.84 17.37
N ALA A 609 -10.57 12.85 16.65
CA ALA A 609 -9.99 11.65 16.05
C ALA A 609 -8.50 11.54 16.38
N ASN A 610 -8.11 10.58 17.21
CA ASN A 610 -6.70 10.32 17.55
C ASN A 610 -6.52 8.98 18.26
N THR A 611 -5.31 8.41 18.19
CA THR A 611 -4.95 7.19 18.94
C THR A 611 -4.87 7.38 20.46
N LEU A 612 -4.79 8.64 20.91
CA LEU A 612 -4.73 9.03 22.32
C LEU A 612 -5.87 9.98 22.67
N ALA A 613 -6.31 9.96 23.93
CA ALA A 613 -7.29 10.90 24.46
C ALA A 613 -6.93 12.37 24.12
N ARG A 614 -7.90 13.12 23.59
CA ARG A 614 -7.78 14.53 23.19
C ARG A 614 -8.77 15.39 23.94
N ASN A 615 -8.38 16.63 24.20
CA ASN A 615 -9.25 17.66 24.74
C ASN A 615 -9.43 18.75 23.69
N THR A 616 -10.68 19.05 23.31
CA THR A 616 -11.01 20.16 22.40
C THR A 616 -10.99 21.52 23.10
N ASN A 617 -10.89 21.55 24.43
CA ASN A 617 -11.11 22.72 25.27
C ASN A 617 -12.53 23.26 25.07
N THR A 618 -12.73 24.58 25.12
CA THR A 618 -14.01 25.22 24.84
C THR A 618 -14.27 25.32 23.34
N VAL A 619 -15.31 24.67 22.86
CA VAL A 619 -15.89 24.88 21.54
C VAL A 619 -17.13 25.77 21.68
N SER A 620 -17.07 26.98 21.11
CA SER A 620 -18.16 27.97 21.16
C SER A 620 -18.90 28.03 19.84
N VAL A 621 -20.21 27.84 19.91
CA VAL A 621 -21.11 27.78 18.75
C VAL A 621 -22.37 28.57 19.07
N ALA A 622 -22.74 29.52 18.22
CA ALA A 622 -23.94 30.33 18.40
C ALA A 622 -25.05 29.88 17.45
N ASN A 623 -26.29 29.79 17.95
CA ASN A 623 -27.51 29.57 17.17
C ASN A 623 -27.52 28.26 16.34
N VAL A 624 -26.96 27.17 16.87
CA VAL A 624 -27.00 25.85 16.22
C VAL A 624 -27.80 24.89 17.09
N GLU A 625 -28.84 24.29 16.52
CA GLU A 625 -29.79 23.45 17.26
C GLU A 625 -29.31 22.00 17.44
N THR A 626 -28.54 21.47 16.49
CA THR A 626 -28.04 20.09 16.52
C THR A 626 -26.52 20.05 16.49
N ILE A 627 -25.91 19.45 17.51
CA ILE A 627 -24.46 19.23 17.58
C ILE A 627 -24.19 17.72 17.57
N ASN A 628 -23.44 17.23 16.59
CA ASN A 628 -23.05 15.83 16.53
C ASN A 628 -21.58 15.68 16.88
N PHE A 629 -21.24 14.85 17.86
CA PHE A 629 -19.86 14.47 18.14
C PHE A 629 -19.54 13.15 17.42
N LEU A 630 -18.40 13.14 16.74
CA LEU A 630 -17.82 11.95 16.09
C LEU A 630 -16.49 11.65 16.81
N THR A 631 -16.47 10.65 17.68
CA THR A 631 -15.33 10.34 18.56
C THR A 631 -14.63 9.05 18.12
N ASP A 632 -13.37 9.17 17.69
CA ASP A 632 -12.66 8.09 17.00
C ASP A 632 -11.26 7.84 17.59
N ASN A 633 -10.98 6.58 17.93
CA ASN A 633 -9.66 6.05 18.19
C ASN A 633 -9.09 5.49 16.88
N THR A 634 -8.29 6.31 16.20
CA THR A 634 -7.72 5.99 14.89
C THR A 634 -6.67 4.86 14.87
N SER A 635 -6.53 4.11 15.97
CA SER A 635 -5.69 2.92 16.07
C SER A 635 -6.30 1.78 15.25
N THR A 636 -5.45 0.97 14.60
CA THR A 636 -5.88 -0.27 13.92
C THR A 636 -6.35 -1.36 14.90
N SER A 637 -6.17 -1.14 16.20
CA SER A 637 -6.67 -1.99 17.27
C SER A 637 -7.08 -1.07 18.42
N PRO A 638 -8.29 -0.49 18.35
CA PRO A 638 -8.72 0.55 19.27
C PRO A 638 -8.95 -0.03 20.67
N THR A 639 -8.52 0.74 21.67
CA THR A 639 -8.86 0.52 23.08
C THR A 639 -9.80 1.64 23.52
N ALA A 640 -10.55 1.43 24.60
CA ALA A 640 -11.35 2.50 25.19
C ALA A 640 -10.43 3.66 25.61
N ILE A 641 -10.60 4.82 24.96
CA ILE A 641 -10.01 6.11 25.33
C ILE A 641 -11.14 7.09 25.63
N GLN A 642 -10.86 8.14 26.38
CA GLN A 642 -11.85 9.16 26.72
C GLN A 642 -11.40 10.53 26.23
N HIS A 643 -12.06 11.06 25.21
CA HIS A 643 -11.92 12.44 24.81
C HIS A 643 -12.66 13.37 25.78
N SER A 644 -12.34 14.65 25.75
CA SER A 644 -13.05 15.66 26.52
C SER A 644 -13.36 16.89 25.69
N SER A 645 -14.50 17.54 25.99
CA SER A 645 -14.91 18.78 25.35
C SER A 645 -15.70 19.66 26.32
N ASN A 646 -15.48 20.97 26.27
CA ASN A 646 -16.36 21.95 26.88
C ASN A 646 -17.17 22.61 25.77
N LEU A 647 -18.49 22.41 25.76
CA LEU A 647 -19.35 22.97 24.71
C LEU A 647 -20.09 24.20 25.23
N SER A 648 -20.03 25.29 24.48
CA SER A 648 -20.85 26.49 24.68
C SER A 648 -21.76 26.68 23.48
N ALA A 649 -22.97 26.11 23.55
CA ALA A 649 -23.97 26.13 22.48
C ALA A 649 -25.38 26.34 23.05
N ALA A 650 -25.75 27.60 23.34
CA ALA A 650 -26.98 27.93 24.08
C ALA A 650 -28.29 27.51 23.35
N ALA A 651 -28.26 27.42 22.02
CA ALA A 651 -29.41 27.04 21.20
C ALA A 651 -29.52 25.52 20.96
N ALA A 652 -28.52 24.73 21.36
CA ALA A 652 -28.51 23.30 21.11
C ALA A 652 -29.68 22.62 21.83
N SER A 653 -30.60 22.06 21.04
CA SER A 653 -31.73 21.25 21.51
C SER A 653 -31.45 19.75 21.38
N LYS A 654 -30.53 19.38 20.48
CA LYS A 654 -30.09 18.00 20.26
C LYS A 654 -28.57 17.89 20.26
N ILE A 655 -28.06 16.92 21.01
CA ILE A 655 -26.66 16.47 20.93
C ILE A 655 -26.66 14.98 20.61
N THR A 656 -25.85 14.57 19.64
CA THR A 656 -25.56 13.15 19.41
C THR A 656 -24.08 12.87 19.60
N VAL A 657 -23.72 11.66 20.00
CA VAL A 657 -22.33 11.20 20.12
C VAL A 657 -22.23 9.81 19.49
N SER A 658 -21.25 9.61 18.63
CA SER A 658 -21.04 8.33 17.95
C SER A 658 -19.56 8.08 17.67
N GLY A 659 -19.20 6.80 17.48
CA GLY A 659 -17.85 6.36 17.19
C GLY A 659 -17.38 5.28 18.16
N ASP A 660 -16.08 5.07 18.30
CA ASP A 660 -15.53 4.04 19.17
C ASP A 660 -14.89 4.62 20.45
N ALA A 661 -14.54 5.90 20.48
CA ALA A 661 -13.96 6.54 21.65
C ALA A 661 -15.02 7.21 22.54
N GLY A 662 -14.73 7.29 23.84
CA GLY A 662 -15.61 7.89 24.84
C GLY A 662 -15.52 9.42 24.88
N LEU A 663 -16.46 10.06 25.55
CA LEU A 663 -16.54 11.52 25.66
C LEU A 663 -16.92 11.97 27.07
N ALA A 664 -16.04 12.76 27.70
CA ALA A 664 -16.36 13.60 28.84
C ALA A 664 -16.80 14.98 28.35
N LEU A 665 -18.10 15.28 28.45
CA LEU A 665 -18.68 16.51 27.96
C LEU A 665 -19.04 17.45 29.12
N THR A 666 -18.50 18.66 29.09
CA THR A 666 -19.00 19.76 29.92
C THR A 666 -19.98 20.59 29.09
N PHE A 667 -21.27 20.42 29.33
CA PHE A 667 -22.33 21.20 28.68
C PHE A 667 -23.53 21.36 29.61
N ALA A 668 -23.91 22.61 29.89
CA ALA A 668 -25.00 22.96 30.81
C ALA A 668 -26.10 23.80 30.14
N GLY A 669 -26.31 23.63 28.83
CA GLY A 669 -27.39 24.32 28.11
C GLY A 669 -28.77 23.89 28.64
N THR A 670 -29.71 24.84 28.70
CA THR A 670 -31.06 24.61 29.26
C THR A 670 -32.09 24.20 28.21
N ALA A 671 -31.75 24.31 26.92
CA ALA A 671 -32.64 24.06 25.78
C ALA A 671 -32.66 22.60 25.30
N LEU A 672 -31.78 21.75 25.83
CA LEU A 672 -31.61 20.38 25.36
C LEU A 672 -32.86 19.52 25.65
N THR A 673 -33.35 18.82 24.64
CA THR A 673 -34.43 17.82 24.73
C THR A 673 -33.95 16.42 24.34
N SER A 674 -32.75 16.31 23.76
CA SER A 674 -32.15 15.02 23.39
C SER A 674 -30.63 15.07 23.52
N PHE A 675 -30.09 14.16 24.33
CA PHE A 675 -28.69 13.76 24.32
C PHE A 675 -28.64 12.28 23.95
N ASP A 676 -28.02 11.94 22.83
CA ASP A 676 -28.03 10.56 22.32
C ASP A 676 -26.61 10.09 22.02
N ALA A 677 -26.01 9.35 22.95
CA ALA A 677 -24.69 8.75 22.78
C ALA A 677 -24.74 7.26 22.44
N SER A 678 -25.89 6.73 21.99
CA SER A 678 -26.06 5.31 21.71
C SER A 678 -25.21 4.82 20.52
N GLY A 679 -24.60 5.74 19.78
CA GLY A 679 -23.65 5.43 18.70
C GLY A 679 -22.22 5.15 19.18
N VAL A 680 -21.93 5.23 20.48
CA VAL A 680 -20.58 5.00 21.04
C VAL A 680 -20.39 3.52 21.41
N THR A 681 -19.33 2.92 20.87
CA THR A 681 -19.18 1.44 20.84
C THR A 681 -18.16 0.85 21.82
N LEU A 682 -17.18 1.61 22.31
CA LEU A 682 -16.19 1.11 23.29
C LEU A 682 -15.97 2.03 24.49
N GLY A 683 -15.83 3.33 24.27
CA GLY A 683 -15.50 4.28 25.33
C GLY A 683 -16.71 4.79 26.12
N ASN A 684 -16.44 5.33 27.30
CA ASN A 684 -17.46 5.79 28.25
C ASN A 684 -17.91 7.23 27.98
N ILE A 685 -19.16 7.51 28.33
CA ILE A 685 -19.80 8.81 28.32
C ILE A 685 -19.88 9.36 29.73
N ASN A 686 -19.25 10.51 29.95
CA ASN A 686 -19.32 11.23 31.22
C ASN A 686 -19.99 12.59 30.97
N TRP A 687 -21.25 12.74 31.39
CA TRP A 687 -21.99 13.97 31.20
C TRP A 687 -22.92 14.28 32.38
N ALA A 688 -22.84 15.51 32.86
CA ALA A 688 -23.79 16.10 33.80
C ALA A 688 -24.61 17.19 33.08
N THR A 689 -25.92 17.10 33.19
CA THR A 689 -26.85 18.01 32.55
C THR A 689 -26.87 19.40 33.20
N GLY A 690 -27.35 20.40 32.47
CA GLY A 690 -27.75 21.68 33.03
C GLY A 690 -29.19 21.65 33.58
N ALA A 691 -29.74 22.84 33.88
CA ALA A 691 -31.14 22.99 34.26
C ALA A 691 -32.07 22.84 33.04
N LEU A 692 -32.25 21.59 32.58
CA LEU A 692 -33.14 21.29 31.45
C LEU A 692 -34.56 21.74 31.77
N ALA A 693 -35.09 22.64 30.94
CA ALA A 693 -36.40 23.26 31.15
C ALA A 693 -37.55 22.42 30.56
N ASN A 694 -37.24 21.52 29.63
CA ASN A 694 -38.17 20.64 28.95
C ASN A 694 -37.82 19.18 29.24
N ALA A 695 -38.80 18.28 29.06
CA ALA A 695 -38.53 16.86 29.14
C ALA A 695 -37.48 16.45 28.10
N ALA A 696 -36.52 15.63 28.52
CA ALA A 696 -35.39 15.25 27.68
C ALA A 696 -35.15 13.74 27.69
N THR A 697 -34.70 13.22 26.55
CA THR A 697 -34.20 11.85 26.43
C THR A 697 -32.68 11.88 26.46
N ILE A 698 -32.09 11.05 27.32
CA ILE A 698 -30.66 10.93 27.56
C ILE A 698 -30.29 9.48 27.28
N LYS A 699 -29.40 9.23 26.32
CA LYS A 699 -28.89 7.91 26.03
C LYS A 699 -27.38 7.84 26.22
N GLY A 700 -26.91 6.83 26.95
CA GLY A 700 -25.50 6.44 27.00
C GLY A 700 -25.13 5.57 25.79
N GLY A 701 -23.93 5.00 25.83
CA GLY A 701 -23.35 4.09 24.84
C GLY A 701 -23.18 2.66 25.39
N ALA A 702 -22.18 1.95 24.87
CA ALA A 702 -21.87 0.58 25.29
C ALA A 702 -20.75 0.49 26.35
N GLY A 703 -20.24 1.64 26.82
CA GLY A 703 -19.18 1.75 27.83
C GLY A 703 -19.74 1.94 29.24
N ASN A 704 -18.87 2.02 30.25
CA ASN A 704 -19.33 2.27 31.62
C ASN A 704 -19.63 3.76 31.81
N ASP A 705 -20.89 4.15 31.66
CA ASP A 705 -21.27 5.54 31.52
C ASP A 705 -21.59 6.21 32.85
N THR A 706 -21.46 7.54 32.88
CA THR A 706 -21.87 8.39 34.00
C THR A 706 -22.79 9.47 33.48
N LEU A 707 -24.09 9.32 33.76
CA LEU A 707 -25.16 10.19 33.31
C LEU A 707 -25.82 10.87 34.52
N ASP A 708 -25.63 12.18 34.67
CA ASP A 708 -26.14 12.96 35.81
C ASP A 708 -27.20 14.00 35.38
N ALA A 709 -28.46 13.68 35.67
CA ALA A 709 -29.62 14.53 35.42
C ALA A 709 -30.12 15.29 36.66
N ALA A 710 -29.36 15.33 37.76
CA ALA A 710 -29.81 15.92 39.02
C ALA A 710 -30.17 17.41 38.93
N ALA A 711 -29.53 18.13 38.00
CA ALA A 711 -29.79 19.55 37.78
C ALA A 711 -31.08 19.81 36.96
N SER A 712 -31.65 18.80 36.29
CA SER A 712 -32.83 18.95 35.45
C SER A 712 -34.04 19.46 36.25
N THR A 713 -34.78 20.40 35.66
CA THR A 713 -36.02 20.94 36.25
C THR A 713 -37.29 20.30 35.68
N ALA A 714 -37.13 19.44 34.67
CA ALA A 714 -38.17 18.64 34.02
C ALA A 714 -37.85 17.14 34.13
N SER A 715 -38.84 16.29 33.86
CA SER A 715 -38.68 14.83 33.82
C SER A 715 -37.72 14.40 32.72
N VAL A 716 -36.92 13.38 32.98
CA VAL A 716 -36.00 12.79 32.01
C VAL A 716 -36.33 11.33 31.70
N THR A 717 -36.03 10.92 30.47
CA THR A 717 -35.95 9.51 30.08
C THR A 717 -34.48 9.17 29.89
N ILE A 718 -33.94 8.23 30.66
CA ILE A 718 -32.55 7.79 30.61
C ILE A 718 -32.50 6.34 30.10
N GLU A 719 -31.70 6.09 29.07
CA GLU A 719 -31.35 4.76 28.57
C GLU A 719 -29.82 4.65 28.60
N SER A 720 -29.22 4.04 29.63
CA SER A 720 -27.75 4.10 29.77
C SER A 720 -27.01 3.16 28.83
N GLY A 721 -27.58 1.98 28.54
CA GLY A 721 -27.07 1.10 27.49
C GLY A 721 -26.43 -0.17 28.06
N ALA A 722 -25.21 -0.46 27.63
CA ALA A 722 -24.45 -1.60 28.15
C ALA A 722 -23.22 -1.08 28.87
N GLY A 723 -22.71 -1.80 29.86
CA GLY A 723 -21.64 -1.33 30.73
C GLY A 723 -22.13 -1.23 32.16
N ASN A 724 -21.21 -1.06 33.12
CA ASN A 724 -21.59 -0.79 34.50
C ASN A 724 -21.81 0.72 34.65
N ASP A 725 -23.06 1.14 34.58
CA ASP A 725 -23.43 2.54 34.47
C ASP A 725 -23.68 3.19 35.83
N THR A 726 -23.44 4.50 35.90
CA THR A 726 -23.80 5.36 37.03
C THR A 726 -24.82 6.38 36.57
N ILE A 727 -26.05 6.24 37.06
CA ILE A 727 -27.20 7.02 36.63
C ILE A 727 -27.72 7.85 37.80
N ILE A 728 -27.90 9.15 37.59
CA ILE A 728 -28.57 10.05 38.54
C ILE A 728 -29.75 10.69 37.81
N GLY A 729 -30.97 10.44 38.29
CA GLY A 729 -32.19 11.09 37.84
C GLY A 729 -32.37 12.50 38.40
N SER A 730 -33.49 13.11 38.06
CA SER A 730 -33.90 14.46 38.41
C SER A 730 -34.74 14.50 39.71
N SER A 731 -35.35 15.65 39.98
CA SER A 731 -36.32 15.82 41.07
C SER A 731 -37.79 15.68 40.60
N LYS A 732 -37.99 15.14 39.41
CA LYS A 732 -39.28 14.93 38.74
C LYS A 732 -39.50 13.43 38.50
N ALA A 733 -40.69 13.08 38.00
CA ALA A 733 -41.01 11.70 37.68
C ALA A 733 -40.23 11.26 36.43
N ASP A 734 -39.20 10.45 36.63
CA ASP A 734 -38.29 10.03 35.57
C ASP A 734 -38.59 8.62 35.07
N THR A 735 -38.10 8.31 33.87
CA THR A 735 -38.08 6.94 33.33
C THR A 735 -36.63 6.55 33.11
N ILE A 736 -36.17 5.47 33.74
CA ILE A 736 -34.78 5.02 33.70
C ILE A 736 -34.76 3.57 33.22
N ASP A 737 -33.98 3.28 32.19
CA ASP A 737 -33.60 1.94 31.76
C ASP A 737 -32.07 1.85 31.85
N ALA A 738 -31.58 1.05 32.79
CA ALA A 738 -30.14 0.92 33.03
C ALA A 738 -29.47 -0.12 32.11
N GLY A 739 -30.26 -0.97 31.45
CA GLY A 739 -29.75 -1.86 30.41
C GLY A 739 -28.93 -3.03 30.95
N ALA A 740 -27.68 -3.20 30.51
CA ALA A 740 -26.91 -4.41 30.83
C ALA A 740 -25.58 -4.09 31.51
N GLY A 741 -25.35 -4.65 32.69
CA GLY A 741 -24.17 -4.44 33.49
C GLY A 741 -24.53 -4.40 34.97
N ASN A 742 -23.59 -4.05 35.83
CA ASN A 742 -23.90 -3.83 37.24
C ASN A 742 -24.11 -2.33 37.48
N ASP A 743 -25.35 -1.89 37.41
CA ASP A 743 -25.67 -0.48 37.34
C ASP A 743 -25.91 0.14 38.72
N THR A 744 -25.56 1.41 38.88
CA THR A 744 -25.85 2.20 40.08
C THR A 744 -26.82 3.32 39.74
N ILE A 745 -28.04 3.22 40.24
CA ILE A 745 -29.14 4.11 39.89
C ILE A 745 -29.54 4.95 41.10
N THR A 746 -29.44 6.26 41.00
CA THR A 746 -29.98 7.22 41.98
C THR A 746 -31.14 7.96 41.32
N PRO A 747 -32.40 7.51 41.44
CA PRO A 747 -33.49 8.06 40.65
C PRO A 747 -33.87 9.50 41.03
N GLY A 748 -33.50 9.94 42.23
CA GLY A 748 -33.84 11.26 42.73
C GLY A 748 -35.19 11.26 43.45
N LEU A 749 -35.93 12.36 43.32
CA LEU A 749 -37.28 12.50 43.90
C LEU A 749 -38.31 12.44 42.79
N GLY A 750 -39.42 11.76 43.02
CA GLY A 750 -40.44 11.67 41.99
C GLY A 750 -41.22 10.36 42.09
N ALA A 751 -42.17 10.20 41.17
CA ALA A 751 -42.79 8.91 40.90
C ALA A 751 -42.03 8.27 39.73
N ASP A 752 -40.83 7.77 40.01
CA ASP A 752 -39.91 7.29 38.98
C ASP A 752 -40.28 5.88 38.53
N THR A 753 -40.05 5.58 37.25
CA THR A 753 -40.14 4.22 36.70
C THR A 753 -38.75 3.76 36.31
N ILE A 754 -38.27 2.69 36.94
CA ILE A 754 -36.88 2.22 36.82
C ILE A 754 -36.90 0.77 36.36
N ASN A 755 -36.29 0.49 35.21
CA ASN A 755 -35.89 -0.84 34.81
C ASN A 755 -34.39 -0.99 35.10
N VAL A 756 -34.04 -1.91 36.00
CA VAL A 756 -32.64 -2.15 36.33
C VAL A 756 -31.91 -2.95 35.26
N GLY A 757 -32.66 -3.73 34.46
CA GLY A 757 -32.07 -4.47 33.35
C GLY A 757 -31.43 -5.78 33.79
N THR A 758 -30.24 -6.10 33.26
CA THR A 758 -29.53 -7.36 33.57
C THR A 758 -28.20 -7.11 34.26
N GLY A 759 -27.96 -7.80 35.37
CA GLY A 759 -26.70 -7.78 36.09
C GLY A 759 -26.98 -7.79 37.59
N ASN A 760 -26.06 -7.27 38.39
CA ASN A 760 -26.30 -7.03 39.81
C ASN A 760 -26.41 -5.51 40.04
N ASP A 761 -27.63 -5.02 40.04
CA ASP A 761 -27.92 -3.60 40.02
C ASP A 761 -28.18 -3.04 41.42
N THR A 762 -27.88 -1.77 41.63
CA THR A 762 -28.11 -1.10 42.91
C THR A 762 -28.93 0.17 42.72
N VAL A 763 -30.17 0.16 43.21
CA VAL A 763 -31.02 1.35 43.29
C VAL A 763 -30.77 2.06 44.63
N THR A 764 -30.25 3.29 44.58
CA THR A 764 -29.89 4.10 45.75
C THR A 764 -30.93 5.18 46.03
N MET A 765 -31.50 5.12 47.23
CA MET A 765 -32.32 6.18 47.81
C MET A 765 -31.45 7.16 48.60
N THR A 766 -31.42 8.43 48.16
CA THR A 766 -30.65 9.50 48.82
C THR A 766 -31.53 10.50 49.59
N ALA A 767 -32.85 10.47 49.37
CA ALA A 767 -33.82 11.36 50.00
C ALA A 767 -35.13 10.63 50.34
N ALA A 768 -35.84 11.14 51.35
CA ALA A 768 -37.13 10.60 51.78
C ALA A 768 -38.27 11.01 50.83
N ASN A 769 -39.31 10.19 50.75
CA ASN A 769 -40.44 10.46 49.85
C ASN A 769 -41.24 11.67 50.31
N THR A 770 -41.68 12.51 49.37
CA THR A 770 -42.51 13.69 49.65
C THR A 770 -43.89 13.32 50.16
N ASN A 771 -44.41 12.16 49.73
CA ASN A 771 -45.61 11.52 50.26
C ASN A 771 -45.54 10.00 50.02
N GLY A 772 -46.20 9.20 50.85
CA GLY A 772 -46.29 7.74 50.74
C GLY A 772 -46.98 7.21 49.47
N THR A 773 -47.35 8.08 48.52
CA THR A 773 -47.89 7.71 47.20
C THR A 773 -47.00 8.13 46.03
N ILE A 774 -45.88 8.81 46.31
CA ILE A 774 -44.91 9.29 45.31
C ILE A 774 -43.57 8.63 45.63
N PHE A 775 -43.26 7.58 44.90
CA PHE A 775 -42.09 6.74 45.11
C PHE A 775 -41.62 6.10 43.80
N PRO A 776 -40.35 5.67 43.74
CA PRO A 776 -39.84 4.91 42.62
C PRO A 776 -40.51 3.53 42.52
N THR A 777 -40.85 3.15 41.29
CA THR A 777 -41.33 1.84 40.89
C THR A 777 -40.23 1.15 40.10
N VAL A 778 -39.74 0.04 40.62
CA VAL A 778 -38.61 -0.72 40.08
C VAL A 778 -39.09 -2.01 39.43
N THR A 779 -38.68 -2.25 38.19
CA THR A 779 -38.89 -3.47 37.42
C THR A 779 -37.55 -4.15 37.14
N GLY A 780 -37.59 -5.43 36.79
CA GLY A 780 -36.40 -6.17 36.36
C GLY A 780 -35.55 -6.76 37.49
N MET A 781 -35.91 -6.52 38.75
CA MET A 781 -35.13 -7.03 39.88
C MET A 781 -35.02 -8.55 39.89
N GLY A 782 -33.82 -9.06 40.13
CA GLY A 782 -33.46 -10.46 40.27
C GLY A 782 -32.55 -10.72 41.47
N SER A 783 -32.02 -11.94 41.53
CA SER A 783 -31.05 -12.34 42.57
C SER A 783 -29.75 -11.58 42.39
N GLY A 784 -29.26 -10.94 43.45
CA GLY A 784 -28.01 -10.16 43.44
C GLY A 784 -28.22 -8.65 43.36
N ASP A 785 -29.39 -8.21 42.90
CA ASP A 785 -29.78 -6.80 42.91
C ASP A 785 -30.01 -6.29 44.33
N ALA A 786 -29.88 -4.98 44.49
CA ALA A 786 -29.96 -4.35 45.78
C ALA A 786 -30.70 -3.01 45.77
N VAL A 787 -31.35 -2.73 46.89
CA VAL A 787 -31.84 -1.40 47.23
C VAL A 787 -31.00 -0.83 48.37
N ARG A 788 -30.32 0.27 48.10
CA ARG A 788 -29.58 1.03 49.10
C ARG A 788 -30.45 2.14 49.67
N PHE A 789 -30.77 2.03 50.95
CA PHE A 789 -31.58 3.02 51.65
C PHE A 789 -30.75 4.18 52.20
N ILE A 790 -31.44 5.25 52.64
CA ILE A 790 -30.80 6.43 53.22
C ILE A 790 -29.98 6.02 54.44
N THR A 791 -28.73 6.47 54.50
CA THR A 791 -27.78 6.18 55.60
C THR A 791 -27.97 7.15 56.79
N GLY A 792 -27.28 6.91 57.91
CA GLY A 792 -27.31 7.77 59.11
C GLY A 792 -27.50 7.01 60.43
N THR A 793 -28.45 6.08 60.46
CA THR A 793 -28.65 5.11 61.57
C THR A 793 -28.75 3.71 60.96
N ALA A 794 -28.18 2.71 61.63
CA ALA A 794 -28.29 1.31 61.23
C ALA A 794 -29.77 0.90 61.13
N ALA A 795 -30.23 0.53 59.94
CA ALA A 795 -31.58 -0.01 59.80
C ALA A 795 -31.56 -1.53 60.08
N SER A 796 -32.43 -2.01 60.97
CA SER A 796 -32.70 -3.45 61.07
C SER A 796 -33.65 -3.88 59.96
N PHE A 797 -33.48 -5.07 59.38
CA PHE A 797 -34.43 -5.62 58.41
C PHE A 797 -35.39 -6.61 59.07
N GLN A 798 -36.69 -6.42 58.86
CA GLN A 798 -37.70 -7.39 59.25
C GLN A 798 -37.93 -8.37 58.10
N THR A 799 -37.50 -9.61 58.29
CA THR A 799 -37.60 -10.66 57.26
C THR A 799 -39.04 -11.13 57.01
N ALA A 800 -39.92 -11.06 58.00
CA ALA A 800 -41.33 -11.39 57.83
C ALA A 800 -42.12 -10.21 57.24
N ALA A 801 -42.88 -10.47 56.17
CA ALA A 801 -43.76 -9.49 55.55
C ALA A 801 -44.81 -8.94 56.54
N ILE A 802 -45.10 -7.65 56.43
CA ILE A 802 -46.16 -6.98 57.18
C ILE A 802 -47.52 -7.42 56.64
N THR A 803 -48.42 -7.75 57.56
CA THR A 803 -49.83 -8.09 57.27
C THR A 803 -50.75 -7.24 58.14
N ALA A 804 -51.88 -6.80 57.60
CA ALA A 804 -52.95 -6.14 58.35
C ALA A 804 -54.24 -6.99 58.34
N GLY A 805 -55.05 -6.91 59.39
CA GLY A 805 -56.26 -7.72 59.54
C GLY A 805 -57.37 -7.33 58.56
N GLY A 806 -58.16 -8.30 58.10
CA GLY A 806 -59.28 -8.07 57.19
C GLY A 806 -58.86 -8.03 55.71
N SER A 807 -59.42 -7.09 54.95
CA SER A 807 -59.05 -6.81 53.55
C SER A 807 -58.38 -5.44 53.49
N PRO A 808 -57.12 -5.32 53.97
CA PRO A 808 -56.47 -4.02 54.15
C PRO A 808 -56.20 -3.34 52.81
N GLY A 809 -56.42 -2.03 52.76
CA GLY A 809 -55.97 -1.19 51.66
C GLY A 809 -54.46 -0.92 51.73
N TYR A 810 -53.92 -0.27 50.70
CA TYR A 810 -52.51 0.13 50.66
C TYR A 810 -52.12 1.01 51.86
N ALA A 811 -52.95 2.00 52.21
CA ALA A 811 -52.69 2.89 53.33
C ALA A 811 -52.62 2.14 54.67
N ASP A 812 -53.50 1.14 54.88
CA ASP A 812 -53.50 0.33 56.09
C ASP A 812 -52.20 -0.48 56.24
N LEU A 813 -51.66 -1.01 55.13
CA LEU A 813 -50.39 -1.74 55.11
C LEU A 813 -49.18 -0.82 55.29
N LEU A 814 -49.25 0.39 54.71
CA LEU A 814 -48.19 1.40 54.84
C LEU A 814 -48.11 1.95 56.27
N ASP A 815 -49.24 2.20 56.92
CA ASP A 815 -49.29 2.58 58.33
C ASP A 815 -48.86 1.42 59.23
N ALA A 816 -49.24 0.17 58.92
CA ALA A 816 -48.75 -1.01 59.64
C ALA A 816 -47.22 -1.20 59.49
N ALA A 817 -46.64 -0.82 58.35
CA ALA A 817 -45.20 -0.79 58.13
C ALA A 817 -44.51 0.29 58.99
N THR A 818 -45.22 1.35 59.35
CA THR A 818 -44.76 2.49 60.17
C THR A 818 -45.44 2.49 61.56
N ASN A 819 -45.18 1.45 62.35
CA ASN A 819 -45.87 1.17 63.62
C ASN A 819 -45.17 1.83 64.85
N GLY A 820 -44.67 3.06 64.70
CA GLY A 820 -44.02 3.80 65.80
C GLY A 820 -42.61 3.34 66.17
N ALA A 821 -41.97 2.48 65.36
CA ALA A 821 -40.64 1.94 65.61
C ALA A 821 -39.63 2.41 64.55
N ALA A 822 -38.80 3.40 64.89
CA ALA A 822 -37.85 4.01 63.97
C ALA A 822 -36.63 3.13 63.63
N ASN A 823 -36.01 3.41 62.48
CA ASN A 823 -34.76 2.84 61.98
C ASN A 823 -34.85 1.36 61.60
N ARG A 824 -35.85 1.01 60.80
CA ARG A 824 -36.01 -0.34 60.25
C ARG A 824 -36.42 -0.32 58.78
N VAL A 825 -36.05 -1.36 58.06
CA VAL A 825 -36.58 -1.68 56.74
C VAL A 825 -37.56 -2.83 56.88
N VAL A 826 -38.77 -2.65 56.40
CA VAL A 826 -39.85 -3.65 56.40
C VAL A 826 -40.39 -3.81 54.98
N TRP A 827 -41.19 -4.84 54.75
CA TRP A 827 -41.79 -5.08 53.45
C TRP A 827 -43.21 -5.64 53.55
N PHE A 828 -44.02 -5.42 52.52
CA PHE A 828 -45.35 -6.03 52.36
C PHE A 828 -45.67 -6.25 50.88
N GLN A 829 -46.73 -7.01 50.61
CA GLN A 829 -47.23 -7.22 49.25
C GLN A 829 -48.66 -6.67 49.13
N PHE A 830 -48.93 -5.93 48.07
CA PHE A 830 -50.24 -5.34 47.79
C PHE A 830 -50.47 -5.25 46.28
N GLY A 831 -51.67 -5.60 45.82
CA GLY A 831 -52.04 -5.40 44.41
C GLY A 831 -51.20 -6.17 43.38
N GLY A 832 -50.49 -7.23 43.79
CA GLY A 832 -49.60 -8.02 42.91
C GLY A 832 -48.12 -7.59 42.94
N ASP A 833 -47.78 -6.57 43.73
CA ASP A 833 -46.45 -6.00 43.82
C ASP A 833 -45.90 -6.04 45.25
N THR A 834 -44.57 -5.88 45.39
CA THR A 834 -43.86 -5.87 46.67
C THR A 834 -43.42 -4.45 47.01
N TYR A 835 -43.58 -4.05 48.27
CA TYR A 835 -43.22 -2.71 48.74
C TYR A 835 -42.19 -2.82 49.84
N LEU A 836 -41.10 -2.07 49.72
CA LEU A 836 -40.10 -1.87 50.75
C LEU A 836 -40.35 -0.53 51.44
N VAL A 837 -40.30 -0.50 52.76
CA VAL A 837 -40.47 0.73 53.55
C VAL A 837 -39.30 0.88 54.51
N GLN A 838 -38.58 2.00 54.42
CA GLN A 838 -37.64 2.42 55.47
C GLN A 838 -38.38 3.37 56.41
N ASP A 839 -38.73 2.85 57.58
CA ASP A 839 -39.31 3.63 58.68
C ASP A 839 -38.17 4.34 59.42
N ARG A 840 -38.16 5.66 59.32
CA ARG A 840 -37.15 6.55 59.92
C ARG A 840 -37.77 7.43 60.99
N SER A 841 -39.07 7.32 61.23
CA SER A 841 -39.81 8.10 62.20
C SER A 841 -40.32 7.23 63.36
N ALA A 842 -40.72 7.86 64.46
CA ALA A 842 -41.42 7.16 65.54
C ALA A 842 -42.94 7.32 65.41
N ASN A 843 -43.43 7.69 64.22
CA ASN A 843 -44.84 7.89 63.96
C ASN A 843 -45.55 6.55 63.77
N THR A 844 -46.85 6.51 64.09
CA THR A 844 -47.72 5.34 63.88
C THR A 844 -48.39 5.33 62.50
N THR A 845 -48.01 6.28 61.65
CA THR A 845 -48.48 6.47 60.28
C THR A 845 -47.30 6.98 59.46
N PHE A 846 -47.32 6.74 58.15
CA PHE A 846 -46.21 7.14 57.29
C PHE A 846 -45.87 8.63 57.40
N ALA A 847 -44.62 8.94 57.71
CA ALA A 847 -44.13 10.29 57.88
C ALA A 847 -43.56 10.85 56.57
N ASN A 848 -44.37 11.62 55.87
CA ASN A 848 -43.95 12.36 54.67
C ASN A 848 -42.68 13.18 54.91
N GLY A 849 -41.73 13.09 53.99
CA GLY A 849 -40.43 13.75 54.07
C GLY A 849 -39.44 13.12 55.05
N THR A 850 -39.82 12.02 55.72
CA THR A 850 -38.96 11.30 56.67
C THR A 850 -38.79 9.84 56.29
N ASP A 851 -39.88 9.15 55.98
CA ASP A 851 -39.88 7.72 55.66
C ASP A 851 -39.68 7.50 54.15
N VAL A 852 -39.21 6.29 53.78
CA VAL A 852 -38.96 5.91 52.38
C VAL A 852 -39.86 4.75 51.98
N VAL A 853 -40.44 4.81 50.79
CA VAL A 853 -41.11 3.68 50.11
C VAL A 853 -40.43 3.45 48.77
N VAL A 854 -40.22 2.18 48.44
CA VAL A 854 -39.84 1.73 47.09
C VAL A 854 -40.79 0.62 46.69
N LYS A 855 -41.37 0.72 45.49
CA LYS A 855 -42.21 -0.33 44.93
C LYS A 855 -41.37 -1.21 44.00
N LEU A 856 -41.46 -2.52 44.18
CA LEU A 856 -40.89 -3.54 43.28
C LEU A 856 -42.04 -4.21 42.53
N VAL A 857 -41.99 -4.20 41.20
CA VAL A 857 -43.04 -4.81 40.36
C VAL A 857 -42.91 -6.32 40.40
N GLY A 858 -43.98 -6.98 40.85
CA GLY A 858 -44.02 -8.42 41.09
C GLY A 858 -43.93 -8.84 42.57
N LEU A 859 -44.13 -10.13 42.81
CA LEU A 859 -44.14 -10.74 44.14
C LEU A 859 -42.75 -11.32 44.46
N TYR A 860 -41.97 -10.61 45.26
CA TYR A 860 -40.67 -11.05 45.75
C TYR A 860 -40.82 -11.58 47.18
N ASP A 861 -40.24 -12.75 47.45
CA ASP A 861 -40.06 -13.25 48.80
C ASP A 861 -38.73 -12.73 49.37
N LEU A 862 -38.82 -11.79 50.30
CA LEU A 862 -37.64 -11.17 50.92
C LEU A 862 -37.30 -11.78 52.28
N SER A 863 -37.86 -12.94 52.62
CA SER A 863 -37.60 -13.60 53.90
C SER A 863 -36.15 -14.04 54.10
N THR A 864 -35.41 -14.22 53.01
CA THR A 864 -33.98 -14.57 52.98
C THR A 864 -33.06 -13.38 52.67
N ALA A 865 -33.63 -12.21 52.36
CA ALA A 865 -32.86 -11.00 52.06
C ALA A 865 -32.06 -10.54 53.29
N THR A 866 -30.91 -9.91 53.04
CA THR A 866 -30.04 -9.41 54.11
C THR A 866 -29.77 -7.93 53.92
N ILE A 867 -29.74 -7.19 55.03
CA ILE A 867 -29.30 -5.80 55.05
C ILE A 867 -27.90 -5.72 55.66
N ASN A 868 -26.93 -5.19 54.92
CA ASN A 868 -25.57 -5.01 55.44
C ASN A 868 -25.53 -3.88 56.48
N GLY A 869 -24.98 -4.17 57.67
CA GLY A 869 -25.12 -3.37 58.89
C GLY A 869 -24.58 -1.93 58.86
N SER A 870 -25.09 -1.13 59.82
CA SER A 870 -24.80 0.24 60.29
C SER A 870 -24.29 1.38 59.39
N MET A 871 -23.57 1.16 58.29
CA MET A 871 -23.02 2.25 57.48
C MET A 871 -23.51 2.29 56.04
N THR A 872 -24.01 1.18 55.48
CA THR A 872 -24.36 1.10 54.06
C THR A 872 -25.86 0.94 53.79
N ASN A 873 -26.65 0.34 54.70
CA ASN A 873 -28.11 0.13 54.57
C ASN A 873 -28.51 -0.45 53.19
N ILE A 874 -27.74 -1.43 52.69
CA ILE A 874 -27.98 -2.11 51.41
C ILE A 874 -28.74 -3.40 51.67
N LEU A 875 -29.98 -3.48 51.16
CA LEU A 875 -30.78 -4.70 51.13
C LEU A 875 -30.54 -5.42 49.80
N THR A 876 -29.86 -6.57 49.83
CA THR A 876 -29.63 -7.40 48.64
C THR A 876 -30.71 -8.48 48.56
N LEU A 877 -31.31 -8.63 47.38
CA LEU A 877 -32.30 -9.67 47.12
C LEU A 877 -31.61 -11.04 47.14
N GLY A 878 -32.20 -11.97 47.88
CA GLY A 878 -31.72 -13.35 48.00
C GLY A 878 -31.94 -14.15 46.71
N ALA A 879 -31.20 -15.25 46.59
CA ALA A 879 -31.34 -16.24 45.52
C ALA A 879 -32.62 -17.06 45.63
#